data_AF-A0A2M4BD80-F1
#
_entry.id   AF-A0A2M4BD80-F1
#
_cell.length_a   1.000
_cell.length_b   1.000
_cell.length_c   1.000
_cell.angle_alpha   90.00
_cell.angle_beta   90.00
_cell.angle_gamma   90.00
#
_symmetry.space_group_name_H-M   'P 1'
#
loop_
_entity.id
_entity.type
_entity.pdbx_description
1 polymer ?
#
loop_
_entity_poly.entity_id
_entity_poly.type
_entity_poly.pdbx_seq_one_letter_code
_entity_poly.pdbx_strand_id
1 'polypeptide(L)'
;GGSGTGVGAEEIREENLLDKLAEIYNLANGVQRVRAEEDKYDLTPADNLYRGPFKTIDYGTNSFDKYPNSYLHDQYDEEAEESKYYADTMRPCVSDATCPENEVCLRVVANLREGLCSCIEGFERNEKKLCLPKPSQPQSVLRDQPQMGSTRSEAQMLSAQKLNMKQEEPLPSPMRSTSTKDLTVSVVSKDVRLPTNEATLSAYVIPDETTSGDRYQYLWTLVSQPKGDNNSTIADQTKSIAKLSGLAEGLYQFKVTVSGQNGSYGEAFMNITVLPEQKINRPPQVVITPVNQTVRLPNHEAILDGSGSGDDVKIVRWRWVLEQGPLGYQPDLPEVSTLQLKHLTIPGNYTFKLTVEDEAGLSSSASAVIQVLKEIDYPPEANAGQNVILYLPNNNVTLNGSMSKDDNGIVAWEWTKAITNQSKAVDMQNTRTPFLQLSNLEEGVYAFELKVTDAKNQSSTSMVHVFVKPPSNRPPVAKASSSGTISLPQNWAILNGNESSDDIKIMTYHWHQLSGPNVALIANENASIANATSLTIGEYIFELVVSDEANNNARDQVRITVVQEKNTPPVANAGGDQTITMPTNMLVLNGTRSSDDLGIVRYSWTREPSSLAIGTIIDDSDKKPVLMLTNIVTGRYVFKLTVHDGQGLSASDTVSIIVRPDPLLMNLVEVTITTEATVLTATELDSIEQKLALLIGDNLAKVQVRELKVEPRTGQVVIVFFVERKTGLEDKDKVEVIPALEVERILKEKFWRDYTILGTSVVGIRTTVCQNDCSGHGVCNAETRECICQSFWMPDIFYFWGIAEANCDWSILYVIVGVLIVFFVLSGICWGITCLCRRTPKPRTRPKPQKYSLLQTNDEELPSFNRAGANNSDTETDSDVLFESRSQRHNGLLPVGRNGGIANGELRNGGSGTGHPKYGVTRLGRRIKA
;
A
#
# COMPACT_ATOMS: atom_id res chain seq x y z
N GLY A 1 -47.53 -3.84 -35.21
CA GLY A 1 -47.92 -5.26 -35.17
C GLY A 1 -47.01 -6.03 -36.10
N GLY A 2 -46.76 -7.31 -35.80
CA GLY A 2 -45.68 -8.09 -36.43
C GLY A 2 -44.53 -8.31 -35.44
N SER A 3 -44.13 -9.57 -35.29
CA SER A 3 -43.10 -10.04 -34.36
C SER A 3 -41.75 -10.19 -35.06
N GLY A 4 -40.65 -9.84 -34.39
CA GLY A 4 -39.29 -10.19 -34.81
C GLY A 4 -38.50 -10.77 -33.64
N THR A 5 -37.98 -11.98 -33.80
CA THR A 5 -37.19 -12.69 -32.77
C THR A 5 -35.74 -12.23 -32.80
N GLY A 6 -35.25 -11.67 -31.68
CA GLY A 6 -33.83 -11.38 -31.50
C GLY A 6 -33.04 -12.66 -31.21
N VAL A 7 -32.07 -12.98 -32.06
CA VAL A 7 -31.10 -14.06 -31.84
C VAL A 7 -29.99 -13.53 -30.92
N GLY A 8 -29.68 -14.25 -29.84
CA GLY A 8 -28.50 -13.98 -29.03
C GLY A 8 -27.23 -14.44 -29.76
N ALA A 9 -26.19 -13.60 -29.78
CA ALA A 9 -24.88 -14.01 -30.28
C ALA A 9 -24.16 -14.82 -29.19
N GLU A 10 -23.86 -16.09 -29.47
CA GLU A 10 -22.90 -16.85 -28.66
C GLU A 10 -21.48 -16.36 -28.99
N GLU A 11 -20.77 -15.92 -27.96
CA GLU A 11 -19.36 -15.58 -28.04
C GLU A 11 -18.55 -16.88 -28.10
N ILE A 12 -18.21 -17.32 -29.32
CA ILE A 12 -17.46 -18.56 -29.55
C ILE A 12 -16.06 -18.41 -28.96
N ARG A 13 -15.89 -18.98 -27.77
CA ARG A 13 -14.59 -19.19 -27.14
C ARG A 13 -13.79 -20.16 -27.99
N GLU A 14 -12.76 -19.68 -28.70
CA GLU A 14 -11.83 -20.54 -29.43
C GLU A 14 -11.07 -21.45 -28.44
N GLU A 15 -11.57 -22.66 -28.25
CA GLU A 15 -10.78 -23.73 -27.64
C GLU A 15 -9.64 -24.10 -28.59
N ASN A 16 -8.40 -24.07 -28.10
CA ASN A 16 -7.23 -24.44 -28.88
C ASN A 16 -7.35 -25.87 -29.46
N LEU A 17 -7.76 -25.95 -30.73
CA LEU A 17 -7.76 -27.20 -31.49
C LEU A 17 -6.35 -27.83 -31.51
N LEU A 18 -5.33 -26.97 -31.47
CA LEU A 18 -3.90 -27.31 -31.37
C LEU A 18 -3.56 -28.13 -30.12
N ASP A 19 -4.08 -27.76 -28.94
CA ASP A 19 -3.78 -28.46 -27.68
C ASP A 19 -4.45 -29.83 -27.65
N LYS A 20 -5.69 -29.94 -28.15
CA LYS A 20 -6.39 -31.22 -28.31
C LYS A 20 -5.70 -32.12 -29.35
N LEU A 21 -5.22 -31.57 -30.47
CA LEU A 21 -4.42 -32.30 -31.46
C LEU A 21 -3.07 -32.78 -30.88
N ALA A 22 -2.41 -31.97 -30.06
CA ALA A 22 -1.19 -32.36 -29.35
C ALA A 22 -1.46 -33.45 -28.29
N GLU A 23 -2.58 -33.38 -27.56
CA GLU A 23 -2.99 -34.41 -26.60
C GLU A 23 -3.29 -35.75 -27.30
N ILE A 24 -4.03 -35.71 -28.43
CA ILE A 24 -4.28 -36.89 -29.28
C ILE A 24 -2.96 -37.48 -29.83
N TYR A 25 -2.04 -36.63 -30.31
CA TYR A 25 -0.73 -37.08 -30.80
C TYR A 25 0.13 -37.74 -29.70
N ASN A 26 0.09 -37.22 -28.47
CA ASN A 26 0.81 -37.80 -27.34
C ASN A 26 0.19 -39.14 -26.87
N LEU A 27 -1.14 -39.24 -26.88
CA LEU A 27 -1.87 -40.49 -26.61
C LEU A 27 -1.58 -41.57 -27.66
N ALA A 28 -1.52 -41.20 -28.95
CA ALA A 28 -1.21 -42.11 -30.05
C ALA A 28 0.23 -42.66 -30.02
N ASN A 29 1.17 -41.92 -29.42
CA ASN A 29 2.60 -42.29 -29.36
C ASN A 29 3.02 -43.02 -28.06
N GLY A 30 2.08 -43.40 -27.19
CA GLY A 30 2.33 -44.33 -26.08
C GLY A 30 3.28 -43.84 -24.98
N VAL A 31 3.45 -42.52 -24.84
CA VAL A 31 4.35 -41.92 -23.83
C VAL A 31 3.80 -42.16 -22.42
N GLN A 32 4.39 -43.09 -21.68
CA GLN A 32 3.99 -43.36 -20.29
C GLN A 32 4.26 -42.15 -19.39
N ARG A 33 3.30 -41.82 -18.52
CA ARG A 33 3.53 -40.89 -17.40
C ARG A 33 4.57 -41.49 -16.46
N VAL A 34 5.76 -40.89 -16.41
CA VAL A 34 6.69 -41.10 -15.29
C VAL A 34 6.04 -40.53 -14.04
N ARG A 35 5.59 -41.42 -13.14
CA ARG A 35 5.14 -41.04 -11.80
C ARG A 35 6.37 -40.71 -10.97
N ALA A 36 6.58 -39.43 -10.68
CA ALA A 36 7.49 -39.04 -9.60
C ALA A 36 6.86 -39.47 -8.27
N GLU A 37 7.64 -40.12 -7.42
CA GLU A 37 7.31 -40.35 -6.01
C GLU A 37 7.95 -39.21 -5.21
N GLU A 38 7.12 -38.43 -4.50
CA GLU A 38 7.60 -37.46 -3.51
C GLU A 38 7.55 -38.10 -2.13
N ASP A 39 8.72 -38.38 -1.56
CA ASP A 39 8.84 -38.82 -0.17
C ASP A 39 8.32 -37.74 0.78
N LYS A 40 7.53 -38.18 1.77
CA LYS A 40 6.77 -37.28 2.64
C LYS A 40 7.20 -37.41 4.10
N TYR A 41 7.67 -36.30 4.68
CA TYR A 41 7.75 -36.12 6.13
C TYR A 41 7.03 -34.85 6.58
N ASP A 42 5.83 -35.09 7.11
CA ASP A 42 5.02 -34.32 8.07
C ASP A 42 5.34 -32.84 8.37
N LEU A 43 4.39 -31.99 7.97
CA LEU A 43 3.66 -31.17 8.95
C LEU A 43 2.14 -31.27 8.70
N THR A 44 1.37 -31.55 9.76
CA THR A 44 -0.10 -31.68 9.77
C THR A 44 -0.62 -31.40 11.21
N PRO A 45 -1.94 -31.29 11.46
CA PRO A 45 -2.94 -30.50 10.73
C PRO A 45 -3.85 -29.68 11.68
N ALA A 46 -4.63 -28.74 11.12
CA ALA A 46 -5.86 -28.23 11.75
C ALA A 46 -6.82 -27.68 10.68
N ASP A 47 -7.63 -28.58 10.11
CA ASP A 47 -8.80 -28.27 9.28
C ASP A 47 -10.03 -28.97 9.90
N ASN A 48 -11.21 -28.78 9.31
CA ASN A 48 -12.53 -29.39 9.59
C ASN A 48 -13.46 -28.63 10.57
N LEU A 49 -14.79 -28.62 10.39
CA LEU A 49 -15.67 -28.94 9.24
C LEU A 49 -17.12 -28.51 9.60
N TYR A 50 -17.95 -28.07 8.63
CA TYR A 50 -19.15 -28.81 8.17
C TYR A 50 -20.25 -27.95 7.48
N ARG A 51 -20.68 -28.43 6.28
CA ARG A 51 -22.06 -28.53 5.74
C ARG A 51 -23.07 -27.36 5.86
N GLY A 52 -23.56 -26.91 4.70
CA GLY A 52 -24.99 -26.62 4.48
C GLY A 52 -25.83 -27.91 4.33
N PRO A 53 -27.12 -27.88 3.94
CA PRO A 53 -27.49 -27.40 2.59
C PRO A 53 -28.92 -26.80 2.43
N PHE A 54 -29.31 -26.57 1.16
CA PHE A 54 -30.65 -26.36 0.57
C PHE A 54 -31.18 -24.92 0.29
N LYS A 55 -31.28 -24.61 -1.02
CA LYS A 55 -32.48 -24.23 -1.82
C LYS A 55 -33.36 -23.02 -1.37
N THR A 56 -33.91 -22.16 -2.25
CA THR A 56 -34.19 -22.28 -3.71
C THR A 56 -34.52 -20.92 -4.39
N ILE A 57 -34.38 -20.88 -5.74
CA ILE A 57 -35.25 -20.17 -6.73
C ILE A 57 -35.08 -18.64 -6.99
N ASP A 58 -35.10 -18.35 -8.31
CA ASP A 58 -35.36 -17.14 -9.13
C ASP A 58 -34.75 -15.76 -8.88
N TYR A 59 -34.19 -15.22 -9.97
CA TYR A 59 -34.14 -13.79 -10.29
C TYR A 59 -35.20 -13.48 -11.36
N GLY A 60 -36.00 -12.41 -11.20
CA GLY A 60 -37.02 -12.07 -12.21
C GLY A 60 -37.73 -10.72 -12.06
N THR A 61 -37.34 -9.76 -12.90
CA THR A 61 -38.14 -8.63 -13.45
C THR A 61 -38.34 -7.32 -12.64
N ASN A 62 -37.64 -6.28 -13.12
CA ASN A 62 -38.18 -5.01 -13.65
C ASN A 62 -39.13 -4.10 -12.83
N SER A 63 -38.57 -2.92 -12.49
CA SER A 63 -39.06 -1.58 -12.89
C SER A 63 -39.95 -0.74 -11.94
N PHE A 64 -39.98 0.55 -12.28
CA PHE A 64 -40.72 1.71 -11.78
C PHE A 64 -40.30 2.44 -10.50
N ASP A 65 -40.25 3.76 -10.63
CA ASP A 65 -39.93 4.76 -9.61
C ASP A 65 -41.06 4.94 -8.59
N LYS A 66 -40.69 5.23 -7.33
CA LYS A 66 -41.04 6.52 -6.67
C LYS A 66 -40.48 6.70 -5.25
N TYR A 67 -39.99 7.92 -4.99
CA TYR A 67 -39.94 8.57 -3.66
C TYR A 67 -41.38 8.80 -3.10
N PRO A 68 -41.61 9.08 -1.79
CA PRO A 68 -40.64 9.65 -0.84
C PRO A 68 -40.67 9.05 0.60
N ASN A 69 -40.00 9.77 1.52
CA ASN A 69 -40.03 9.71 2.98
C ASN A 69 -39.29 8.51 3.63
N SER A 70 -38.15 8.65 4.32
CA SER A 70 -37.67 9.58 5.37
C SER A 70 -37.89 9.07 6.80
N TYR A 71 -36.81 8.64 7.45
CA TYR A 71 -36.38 9.01 8.82
C TYR A 71 -35.01 8.36 9.09
N LEU A 72 -34.27 8.82 10.11
CA LEU A 72 -32.98 8.29 10.58
C LEU A 72 -31.75 8.51 9.68
N HIS A 73 -31.36 9.78 9.51
CA HIS A 73 -29.94 10.14 9.41
C HIS A 73 -29.73 11.53 10.05
N ASP A 74 -29.31 11.54 11.32
CA ASP A 74 -28.93 12.73 12.11
C ASP A 74 -28.35 12.26 13.48
N GLN A 75 -27.21 11.52 13.48
CA GLN A 75 -26.51 11.20 14.74
C GLN A 75 -25.04 10.72 14.65
N TYR A 76 -24.24 11.14 13.65
CA TYR A 76 -22.83 10.69 13.54
C TYR A 76 -21.76 11.73 13.15
N ASP A 77 -22.08 13.03 13.05
CA ASP A 77 -21.09 14.06 12.65
C ASP A 77 -20.66 15.04 13.78
N GLU A 78 -21.33 15.09 14.93
CA GLU A 78 -21.00 16.07 16.00
C GLU A 78 -19.74 15.72 16.83
N GLU A 79 -19.36 14.45 16.96
CA GLU A 79 -18.19 14.04 17.77
C GLU A 79 -16.84 14.27 17.04
N ALA A 80 -16.85 14.65 15.76
CA ALA A 80 -15.63 14.76 14.96
C ALA A 80 -14.87 16.09 15.14
N GLU A 81 -15.56 17.20 15.38
CA GLU A 81 -14.97 18.54 15.43
C GLU A 81 -14.25 18.84 16.75
N GLU A 82 -14.81 18.40 17.90
CA GLU A 82 -14.25 18.69 19.23
C GLU A 82 -12.83 18.09 19.42
N SER A 83 -12.55 16.97 18.74
CA SER A 83 -11.24 16.31 18.74
C SER A 83 -10.09 17.17 18.19
N LYS A 84 -10.37 18.11 17.26
CA LYS A 84 -9.33 18.95 16.63
C LYS A 84 -8.84 20.06 17.54
N TYR A 85 -9.66 20.55 18.48
CA TYR A 85 -9.31 21.69 19.34
C TYR A 85 -8.24 21.35 20.38
N TYR A 86 -8.19 20.09 20.83
CA TYR A 86 -7.22 19.62 21.82
C TYR A 86 -5.83 19.29 21.22
N ALA A 87 -5.75 19.02 19.91
CA ALA A 87 -4.51 18.56 19.28
C ALA A 87 -3.38 19.61 19.26
N ASP A 88 -3.71 20.91 19.22
CA ASP A 88 -2.72 22.00 19.10
C ASP A 88 -2.24 22.54 20.49
N THR A 89 -2.91 22.12 21.57
CA THR A 89 -2.62 22.59 22.94
C THR A 89 -1.79 21.62 23.77
N MET A 90 -1.83 20.31 23.49
CA MET A 90 -1.20 19.25 24.29
C MET A 90 -0.08 18.51 23.55
N ARG A 91 0.88 17.94 24.28
CA ARG A 91 1.97 17.11 23.70
C ARG A 91 1.70 15.62 23.92
N PRO A 92 1.90 14.77 22.89
CA PRO A 92 1.86 13.33 23.05
C PRO A 92 3.09 12.82 23.83
N CYS A 93 2.89 11.75 24.60
CA CYS A 93 3.91 11.11 25.42
C CYS A 93 3.77 9.58 25.39
N VAL A 94 4.86 8.87 25.65
CA VAL A 94 4.88 7.39 25.69
C VAL A 94 5.09 6.87 27.11
N SER A 95 5.81 7.64 27.94
CA SER A 95 6.07 7.42 29.36
C SER A 95 6.33 8.76 30.06
N ASP A 96 6.27 8.81 31.39
CA ASP A 96 6.44 10.06 32.16
C ASP A 96 7.79 10.75 31.91
N ALA A 97 8.84 9.97 31.62
CA ALA A 97 10.15 10.48 31.22
C ALA A 97 10.19 11.24 29.87
N THR A 98 9.05 11.34 29.17
CA THR A 98 8.89 12.18 27.96
C THR A 98 8.12 13.49 28.21
N CYS A 99 7.64 13.74 29.43
CA CYS A 99 7.00 14.99 29.82
C CYS A 99 7.98 15.95 30.55
N PRO A 100 7.72 17.28 30.55
CA PRO A 100 8.48 18.26 31.35
C PRO A 100 8.32 18.08 32.87
N GLU A 101 9.12 18.82 33.66
CA GLU A 101 8.96 18.87 35.12
C GLU A 101 7.57 19.38 35.53
N ASN A 102 6.99 18.72 36.54
CA ASN A 102 5.62 18.93 37.06
C ASN A 102 4.49 18.49 36.10
N GLU A 103 4.79 17.58 35.16
CA GLU A 103 3.82 16.93 34.26
C GLU A 103 3.86 15.39 34.37
N VAL A 104 2.75 14.73 34.02
CA VAL A 104 2.56 13.26 34.05
C VAL A 104 1.84 12.79 32.78
N CYS A 105 2.15 11.58 32.30
CA CYS A 105 1.66 11.06 31.02
C CYS A 105 0.33 10.27 31.19
N LEU A 106 -0.79 10.89 30.85
CA LEU A 106 -2.12 10.27 30.98
C LEU A 106 -2.56 9.62 29.66
N ARG A 107 -2.98 8.35 29.71
CA ARG A 107 -3.52 7.62 28.55
C ARG A 107 -5.04 7.59 28.60
N VAL A 108 -5.68 8.15 27.56
CA VAL A 108 -7.15 8.29 27.47
C VAL A 108 -7.85 6.93 27.39
N VAL A 109 -7.19 5.91 26.83
CA VAL A 109 -7.67 4.52 26.82
C VAL A 109 -6.50 3.58 27.15
N ALA A 110 -6.73 2.61 28.03
CA ALA A 110 -5.69 1.73 28.59
C ALA A 110 -4.86 0.93 27.55
N ASN A 111 -5.39 0.75 26.33
CA ASN A 111 -4.76 -0.06 25.27
C ASN A 111 -3.96 0.76 24.24
N LEU A 112 -3.96 2.10 24.29
CA LEU A 112 -3.08 2.90 23.43
C LEU A 112 -1.65 2.95 23.98
N ARG A 113 -0.67 3.05 23.06
CA ARG A 113 0.75 3.24 23.40
C ARG A 113 1.11 4.69 23.68
N GLU A 114 0.26 5.62 23.25
CA GLU A 114 0.44 7.07 23.35
C GLU A 114 -0.57 7.64 24.35
N GLY A 115 -0.12 8.62 25.12
CA GLY A 115 -0.91 9.44 26.04
C GLY A 115 -0.60 10.93 25.83
N LEU A 116 -1.10 11.79 26.72
CA LEU A 116 -0.86 13.24 26.69
C LEU A 116 -0.31 13.73 28.03
N CYS A 117 0.63 14.69 27.99
CA CYS A 117 1.19 15.28 29.21
C CYS A 117 0.21 16.26 29.89
N SER A 118 -0.20 15.96 31.12
CA SER A 118 -1.00 16.83 31.99
C SER A 118 -0.16 17.39 33.13
N CYS A 119 -0.45 18.60 33.61
CA CYS A 119 0.12 19.09 34.87
C CYS A 119 -0.28 18.18 36.04
N ILE A 120 0.59 18.06 37.04
CA ILE A 120 0.31 17.40 38.32
C ILE A 120 -0.66 18.27 39.16
N GLU A 121 -1.44 17.65 40.05
CA GLU A 121 -2.36 18.35 40.95
C GLU A 121 -1.69 19.51 41.70
N GLY A 122 -2.39 20.66 41.77
CA GLY A 122 -1.88 21.91 42.33
C GLY A 122 -1.18 22.83 41.32
N PHE A 123 -0.88 22.36 40.11
CA PHE A 123 -0.28 23.16 39.03
C PHE A 123 -1.27 23.45 37.90
N GLU A 124 -1.02 24.51 37.13
CA GLU A 124 -1.84 24.98 36.01
C GLU A 124 -0.98 25.46 34.85
N ARG A 125 -1.36 25.14 33.61
CA ARG A 125 -0.56 25.42 32.41
C ARG A 125 -0.82 26.85 31.92
N ASN A 126 0.23 27.67 31.89
CA ASN A 126 0.14 29.05 31.39
C ASN A 126 0.19 29.15 29.85
N GLU A 127 -0.03 30.35 29.30
CA GLU A 127 0.04 30.64 27.86
C GLU A 127 1.38 30.29 27.20
N LYS A 128 2.47 30.22 27.98
CA LYS A 128 3.81 29.78 27.54
C LYS A 128 4.00 28.26 27.64
N LYS A 129 2.89 27.53 27.76
CA LYS A 129 2.75 26.06 27.85
C LYS A 129 3.46 25.41 29.07
N LEU A 130 3.84 26.18 30.09
CA LEU A 130 4.51 25.70 31.32
C LEU A 130 3.53 25.54 32.49
N CYS A 131 3.63 24.44 33.24
CA CYS A 131 2.86 24.20 34.46
C CYS A 131 3.46 24.95 35.67
N LEU A 132 2.66 25.80 36.33
CA LEU A 132 3.06 26.59 37.52
C LEU A 132 2.06 26.39 38.68
N PRO A 133 2.49 26.48 39.95
CA PRO A 133 1.62 26.24 41.09
C PRO A 133 0.51 27.30 41.19
N LYS A 134 -0.73 26.85 41.47
CA LYS A 134 -1.92 27.73 41.53
C LYS A 134 -1.82 28.75 42.68
N PRO A 135 -2.11 30.04 42.45
CA PRO A 135 -2.17 31.04 43.52
C PRO A 135 -3.43 30.82 44.38
N SER A 136 -3.27 30.85 45.71
CA SER A 136 -4.36 30.60 46.66
C SER A 136 -5.18 31.86 46.96
N GLN A 137 -6.51 31.70 47.03
CA GLN A 137 -7.44 32.68 47.58
C GLN A 137 -8.07 32.18 48.89
N PRO A 138 -8.64 33.07 49.75
CA PRO A 138 -9.00 32.72 51.13
C PRO A 138 -10.25 31.83 51.26
N GLN A 139 -10.30 31.05 52.34
CA GLN A 139 -11.39 30.11 52.64
C GLN A 139 -12.60 30.79 53.31
N SER A 140 -13.81 30.30 53.01
CA SER A 140 -15.00 30.46 53.84
C SER A 140 -15.25 29.18 54.67
N VAL A 141 -15.87 29.32 55.85
CA VAL A 141 -15.96 28.27 56.87
C VAL A 141 -17.39 27.80 57.08
N LEU A 142 -17.62 26.48 57.16
CA LEU A 142 -18.60 25.89 58.09
C LEU A 142 -18.24 24.45 58.49
N ARG A 143 -18.94 23.93 59.52
CA ARG A 143 -18.63 22.70 60.28
C ARG A 143 -19.35 21.45 59.72
N ASP A 144 -18.78 20.25 59.91
CA ASP A 144 -19.13 19.39 61.06
C ASP A 144 -18.15 18.20 61.25
N GLN A 145 -18.46 17.27 62.17
CA GLN A 145 -17.55 16.35 62.89
C GLN A 145 -18.18 14.93 63.00
N PRO A 146 -17.53 13.85 63.56
CA PRO A 146 -16.12 13.66 63.98
C PRO A 146 -15.47 12.24 63.72
N GLN A 147 -14.16 12.13 63.98
CA GLN A 147 -13.36 10.89 64.23
C GLN A 147 -13.13 9.92 63.01
N MET A 148 -12.19 8.95 63.00
CA MET A 148 -11.31 8.39 64.06
C MET A 148 -9.97 7.79 63.53
N GLY A 149 -8.89 7.89 64.33
CA GLY A 149 -7.62 7.14 64.18
C GLY A 149 -6.53 7.79 63.29
N SER A 150 -5.20 7.61 63.44
CA SER A 150 -4.26 6.93 64.38
C SER A 150 -3.12 6.33 63.52
N THR A 151 -1.81 6.39 63.81
CA THR A 151 -0.95 7.08 64.80
C THR A 151 0.53 7.01 64.35
N ARG A 152 1.44 7.68 65.11
CA ARG A 152 2.91 7.47 65.27
C ARG A 152 3.89 8.38 64.48
N SER A 153 5.06 8.77 65.03
CA SER A 153 5.53 8.75 66.45
C SER A 153 6.85 9.50 66.70
N GLU A 154 6.90 10.32 67.77
CA GLU A 154 7.97 10.46 68.79
C GLU A 154 9.36 11.01 68.34
N ALA A 155 10.24 11.56 69.20
CA ALA A 155 10.39 11.59 70.67
C ALA A 155 10.57 13.06 71.21
N GLN A 156 10.19 13.46 72.44
CA GLN A 156 10.69 13.15 73.82
C GLN A 156 12.16 13.59 74.07
N MET A 157 12.62 13.96 75.28
CA MET A 157 12.14 13.91 76.70
C MET A 157 12.06 15.35 77.31
N LEU A 158 11.83 15.69 78.60
CA LEU A 158 11.63 15.05 79.94
C LEU A 158 10.30 15.57 80.57
N SER A 159 9.73 15.18 81.73
CA SER A 159 10.15 14.61 83.05
C SER A 159 10.64 15.64 84.10
N ALA A 160 10.17 15.70 85.38
CA ALA A 160 9.26 14.80 86.11
C ALA A 160 8.52 15.42 87.35
N GLN A 161 7.40 14.77 87.75
CA GLN A 161 6.93 14.49 89.14
C GLN A 161 6.48 15.60 90.15
N LYS A 162 5.18 15.90 90.14
CA LYS A 162 4.13 15.45 91.12
C LYS A 162 4.57 15.07 92.58
N LEU A 163 4.04 15.76 93.62
CA LEU A 163 3.12 15.22 94.66
C LEU A 163 2.86 16.10 95.93
N ASN A 164 1.59 16.49 96.13
CA ASN A 164 0.75 16.50 97.35
C ASN A 164 1.17 16.95 98.79
N MET A 165 0.18 17.60 99.44
CA MET A 165 -0.31 17.47 100.85
C MET A 165 0.24 18.32 102.03
N LYS A 166 -0.73 18.87 102.79
CA LYS A 166 -0.74 19.17 104.25
C LYS A 166 0.20 20.28 104.80
N GLN A 167 0.01 20.83 106.01
CA GLN A 167 -1.20 21.26 106.78
C GLN A 167 -0.72 22.13 107.98
N GLU A 168 -1.35 23.29 108.24
CA GLU A 168 -1.76 23.82 109.57
C GLU A 168 -0.79 23.83 110.81
N GLU A 169 -0.45 25.06 111.28
CA GLU A 169 0.03 25.42 112.65
C GLU A 169 1.42 24.88 113.13
N PRO A 170 2.02 25.31 114.28
CA PRO A 170 1.58 26.25 115.34
C PRO A 170 2.63 27.34 115.75
N LEU A 171 2.44 27.96 116.94
CA LEU A 171 3.28 29.00 117.58
C LEU A 171 4.59 28.46 118.26
N PRO A 172 5.53 29.33 118.71
CA PRO A 172 6.96 28.99 118.86
C PRO A 172 7.44 28.58 120.27
N SER A 173 8.65 28.03 120.32
CA SER A 173 9.44 27.79 121.55
C SER A 173 10.61 28.79 121.69
N PRO A 174 10.75 29.53 122.82
CA PRO A 174 11.81 30.53 122.98
C PRO A 174 13.13 29.96 123.54
N MET A 175 14.26 30.36 122.96
CA MET A 175 15.60 30.19 123.56
C MET A 175 15.94 31.33 124.53
N ARG A 176 16.55 30.99 125.67
CA ARG A 176 17.48 31.79 126.49
C ARG A 176 18.19 30.83 127.45
N SER A 177 19.39 31.07 127.98
CA SER A 177 20.49 32.02 127.74
C SER A 177 21.77 31.39 128.37
N THR A 178 23.02 31.88 128.34
CA THR A 178 23.58 33.20 128.70
C THR A 178 25.09 33.20 128.38
N SER A 179 25.66 34.34 127.99
CA SER A 179 26.61 34.98 128.92
C SER A 179 25.80 35.93 129.81
N THR A 180 26.21 36.12 131.07
CA THR A 180 25.42 36.88 132.05
C THR A 180 25.35 38.35 131.64
N LYS A 181 24.14 38.82 131.28
CA LYS A 181 23.91 40.16 130.71
C LYS A 181 23.58 41.19 131.80
N ASP A 182 24.38 42.24 131.86
CA ASP A 182 24.08 43.49 132.60
C ASP A 182 23.64 44.67 131.69
N LEU A 183 23.51 44.45 130.37
CA LEU A 183 22.93 45.43 129.44
C LEU A 183 21.67 44.88 128.75
N THR A 184 20.60 45.68 128.76
CA THR A 184 19.38 45.41 128.01
C THR A 184 19.32 46.31 126.79
N VAL A 185 19.30 45.71 125.60
CA VAL A 185 19.14 46.40 124.32
C VAL A 185 17.75 46.08 123.77
N SER A 186 16.99 47.10 123.36
CA SER A 186 15.68 46.98 122.74
C SER A 186 15.66 47.64 121.35
N VAL A 187 14.89 47.05 120.45
CA VAL A 187 14.82 47.43 119.02
C VAL A 187 13.39 47.21 118.54
N VAL A 188 12.91 48.09 117.66
CA VAL A 188 11.53 48.04 117.13
C VAL A 188 11.56 47.63 115.66
N SER A 189 10.91 46.50 115.33
CA SER A 189 10.66 46.07 113.94
C SER A 189 9.74 47.07 113.23
N LYS A 190 9.93 47.26 111.92
CA LYS A 190 9.17 48.25 111.14
C LYS A 190 8.84 47.71 109.76
N ASP A 191 7.57 47.79 109.37
CA ASP A 191 7.14 47.44 108.02
C ASP A 191 7.27 48.63 107.06
N VAL A 192 7.51 48.31 105.79
CA VAL A 192 7.79 49.24 104.70
C VAL A 192 6.90 48.84 103.51
N ARG A 193 6.51 49.79 102.66
CA ARG A 193 5.72 49.51 101.46
C ARG A 193 6.31 50.20 100.25
N LEU A 194 6.40 49.49 99.14
CA LEU A 194 6.84 50.06 97.87
C LEU A 194 5.81 51.13 97.40
N PRO A 195 6.26 52.23 96.78
CA PRO A 195 7.60 52.44 96.20
C PRO A 195 8.67 52.99 97.17
N THR A 196 8.34 53.32 98.42
CA THR A 196 9.36 53.73 99.40
C THR A 196 10.28 52.56 99.77
N ASN A 197 11.55 52.64 99.35
CA ASN A 197 12.56 51.58 99.49
C ASN A 197 13.67 51.90 100.51
N GLU A 198 13.42 52.84 101.42
CA GLU A 198 14.31 53.23 102.52
C GLU A 198 13.68 52.96 103.89
N ALA A 199 14.53 52.65 104.88
CA ALA A 199 14.12 52.48 106.27
C ALA A 199 15.18 53.00 107.26
N THR A 200 14.77 53.25 108.50
CA THR A 200 15.64 53.74 109.58
C THR A 200 15.56 52.80 110.76
N LEU A 201 16.70 52.22 111.15
CA LEU A 201 16.82 51.34 112.31
C LEU A 201 17.22 52.17 113.53
N SER A 202 16.67 51.87 114.71
CA SER A 202 17.06 52.53 115.97
C SER A 202 17.09 51.52 117.11
N ALA A 203 18.18 51.51 117.88
CA ALA A 203 18.36 50.68 119.07
C ALA A 203 18.46 51.56 120.31
N TYR A 204 17.83 51.10 121.39
CA TYR A 204 17.83 51.76 122.70
C TYR A 204 18.47 50.83 123.73
N VAL A 205 19.25 51.40 124.66
CA VAL A 205 20.07 50.66 125.63
C VAL A 205 19.72 51.16 127.03
N ILE A 206 19.62 50.25 127.99
CA ILE A 206 19.30 50.56 129.38
C ILE A 206 20.40 49.95 130.28
N PRO A 207 21.02 50.74 131.18
CA PRO A 207 20.86 52.19 131.36
C PRO A 207 21.35 52.99 130.13
N ASP A 208 20.84 54.21 129.95
CA ASP A 208 21.26 55.08 128.84
C ASP A 208 22.56 55.84 129.11
N GLU A 209 23.22 56.29 128.03
CA GLU A 209 24.52 56.99 128.08
C GLU A 209 24.46 58.28 128.92
N THR A 210 23.31 58.97 128.92
CA THR A 210 23.07 60.19 129.71
C THR A 210 22.94 59.94 131.21
N THR A 211 22.48 58.75 131.61
CA THR A 211 22.27 58.38 133.02
C THR A 211 23.45 57.57 133.58
N SER A 212 24.18 56.82 132.73
CA SER A 212 25.31 55.98 133.13
C SER A 212 26.69 56.61 132.90
N GLY A 213 26.82 57.64 132.06
CA GLY A 213 28.09 58.31 131.75
C GLY A 213 29.06 57.55 130.82
N ASP A 214 28.87 56.24 130.66
CA ASP A 214 29.57 55.41 129.67
C ASP A 214 29.10 55.72 128.23
N ARG A 215 30.01 55.56 127.26
CA ARG A 215 29.69 55.56 125.82
C ARG A 215 29.62 54.14 125.28
N TYR A 216 28.54 53.81 124.58
CA TYR A 216 28.39 52.50 123.94
C TYR A 216 28.82 52.53 122.47
N GLN A 217 29.41 51.43 122.00
CA GLN A 217 29.66 51.20 120.58
C GLN A 217 28.59 50.25 120.05
N TYR A 218 27.95 50.65 118.97
CA TYR A 218 26.90 49.89 118.28
C TYR A 218 27.51 49.22 117.05
N LEU A 219 27.01 48.05 116.67
CA LEU A 219 27.30 47.43 115.38
C LEU A 219 26.04 46.76 114.83
N TRP A 220 25.54 47.28 113.71
CA TRP A 220 24.41 46.72 112.98
C TRP A 220 24.89 45.72 111.93
N THR A 221 24.29 44.53 111.92
CA THR A 221 24.60 43.45 110.97
C THR A 221 23.32 42.91 110.32
N LEU A 222 23.36 42.70 109.00
CA LEU A 222 22.31 42.01 108.26
C LEU A 222 22.48 40.49 108.47
N VAL A 223 21.40 39.81 108.85
CA VAL A 223 21.39 38.37 109.17
C VAL A 223 20.78 37.56 108.04
N SER A 224 19.73 38.08 107.41
CA SER A 224 19.09 37.47 106.23
C SER A 224 18.39 38.51 105.37
N GLN A 225 18.38 38.28 104.06
CA GLN A 225 17.74 39.09 103.02
C GLN A 225 16.95 38.19 102.06
N PRO A 226 15.90 38.69 101.38
CA PRO A 226 15.12 37.90 100.44
C PRO A 226 15.94 37.46 99.22
N LYS A 227 15.62 36.28 98.67
CA LYS A 227 16.31 35.71 97.51
C LYS A 227 16.04 36.55 96.26
N GLY A 228 17.03 37.31 95.81
CA GLY A 228 16.98 38.11 94.58
C GLY A 228 17.42 39.56 94.76
N ASP A 229 17.46 40.06 96.00
CA ASP A 229 18.08 41.35 96.29
C ASP A 229 19.59 41.20 96.48
N ASN A 230 20.35 42.07 95.79
CA ASN A 230 21.80 42.21 95.87
C ASN A 230 22.22 43.69 96.10
N ASN A 231 21.26 44.60 96.25
CA ASN A 231 21.47 46.05 96.11
C ASN A 231 21.05 46.86 97.35
N SER A 232 20.47 46.22 98.37
CA SER A 232 20.25 46.84 99.68
C SER A 232 21.56 47.19 100.36
N THR A 233 21.66 48.42 100.88
CA THR A 233 22.84 48.89 101.63
C THR A 233 22.44 49.45 102.99
N ILE A 234 23.31 49.23 103.99
CA ILE A 234 23.16 49.75 105.35
C ILE A 234 24.26 50.77 105.66
N ALA A 235 23.86 52.03 105.82
CA ALA A 235 24.70 53.15 106.23
C ALA A 235 24.60 53.42 107.74
N ASP A 236 25.61 54.08 108.30
CA ASP A 236 25.69 54.42 109.73
C ASP A 236 25.66 53.22 110.70
N GLN A 237 26.21 52.08 110.26
CA GLN A 237 26.27 50.80 111.00
C GLN A 237 26.87 50.87 112.42
N THR A 238 27.60 51.94 112.78
CA THR A 238 28.27 52.10 114.08
C THR A 238 27.57 53.05 115.05
N LYS A 239 26.39 53.59 114.67
CA LYS A 239 25.58 54.50 115.49
C LYS A 239 24.36 53.78 116.07
N SER A 240 23.74 54.39 117.09
CA SER A 240 22.46 53.92 117.65
C SER A 240 21.29 53.98 116.65
N ILE A 241 21.43 54.77 115.58
CA ILE A 241 20.50 54.86 114.45
C ILE A 241 21.25 54.57 113.14
N ALA A 242 20.79 53.60 112.37
CA ALA A 242 21.33 53.23 111.05
C ALA A 242 20.28 53.44 109.95
N LYS A 243 20.73 53.61 108.70
CA LYS A 243 19.84 53.80 107.53
C LYS A 243 19.97 52.66 106.53
N LEU A 244 18.83 52.20 106.02
CA LEU A 244 18.70 51.23 104.94
C LEU A 244 18.19 51.93 103.69
N SER A 245 18.74 51.57 102.54
CA SER A 245 18.24 51.98 101.22
C SER A 245 18.36 50.83 100.22
N GLY A 246 17.53 50.85 99.18
CA GLY A 246 17.52 49.82 98.13
C GLY A 246 16.75 48.54 98.51
N LEU A 247 15.77 48.63 99.39
CA LEU A 247 14.95 47.48 99.81
C LEU A 247 14.01 46.99 98.69
N ALA A 248 13.91 45.66 98.54
CA ALA A 248 13.01 44.96 97.63
C ALA A 248 11.89 44.22 98.41
N GLU A 249 10.88 43.69 97.72
CA GLU A 249 9.78 42.94 98.35
C GLU A 249 10.28 41.68 99.08
N GLY A 250 9.88 41.50 100.34
CA GLY A 250 10.29 40.36 101.17
C GLY A 250 10.54 40.71 102.64
N LEU A 251 11.16 39.77 103.36
CA LEU A 251 11.51 39.91 104.78
C LEU A 251 13.03 39.99 104.97
N TYR A 252 13.49 41.02 105.67
CA TYR A 252 14.88 41.21 106.09
C TYR A 252 15.00 41.03 107.59
N GLN A 253 16.13 40.50 108.07
CA GLN A 253 16.43 40.38 109.50
C GLN A 253 17.77 41.01 109.83
N PHE A 254 17.82 41.82 110.88
CA PHE A 254 19.03 42.49 111.36
C PHE A 254 19.31 42.16 112.83
N LYS A 255 20.59 42.08 113.18
CA LYS A 255 21.10 41.96 114.54
C LYS A 255 21.91 43.21 114.88
N VAL A 256 21.62 43.82 116.02
CA VAL A 256 22.49 44.84 116.62
C VAL A 256 23.24 44.23 117.79
N THR A 257 24.53 44.50 117.87
CA THR A 257 25.34 44.26 119.06
C THR A 257 25.79 45.59 119.65
N VAL A 258 25.90 45.64 120.97
CA VAL A 258 26.27 46.84 121.73
C VAL A 258 27.32 46.45 122.76
N SER A 259 28.43 47.19 122.80
CA SER A 259 29.52 47.01 123.76
C SER A 259 29.83 48.30 124.53
N GLY A 260 29.97 48.17 125.86
CA GLY A 260 30.43 49.24 126.74
C GLY A 260 31.92 49.17 127.01
N GLN A 261 32.54 50.31 127.32
CA GLN A 261 33.99 50.40 127.58
C GLN A 261 34.45 49.55 128.78
N ASN A 262 33.54 49.29 129.73
CA ASN A 262 33.75 48.42 130.89
C ASN A 262 33.53 46.91 130.61
N GLY A 263 33.49 46.49 129.32
CA GLY A 263 33.39 45.08 128.92
C GLY A 263 31.98 44.49 128.91
N SER A 264 30.96 45.32 129.16
CA SER A 264 29.55 44.93 129.15
C SER A 264 29.02 44.73 127.72
N TYR A 265 28.17 43.71 127.50
CA TYR A 265 27.69 43.30 126.17
C TYR A 265 26.17 43.10 126.13
N GLY A 266 25.54 43.64 125.10
CA GLY A 266 24.13 43.45 124.78
C GLY A 266 23.91 43.12 123.30
N GLU A 267 22.83 42.39 123.00
CA GLU A 267 22.43 42.10 121.62
C GLU A 267 20.92 41.93 121.50
N ALA A 268 20.39 42.33 120.35
CA ALA A 268 18.97 42.26 119.98
C ALA A 268 18.81 42.04 118.46
N PHE A 269 17.64 41.57 118.04
CA PHE A 269 17.28 41.28 116.66
C PHE A 269 16.00 42.05 116.27
N MET A 270 15.85 42.37 114.99
CA MET A 270 14.64 42.96 114.41
C MET A 270 14.35 42.40 113.02
N ASN A 271 13.10 42.48 112.59
CA ASN A 271 12.65 42.15 111.24
C ASN A 271 12.12 43.41 110.54
N ILE A 272 12.20 43.43 109.21
CA ILE A 272 11.50 44.39 108.34
C ILE A 272 10.75 43.61 107.27
N THR A 273 9.46 43.88 107.13
CA THR A 273 8.63 43.34 106.04
C THR A 273 8.43 44.44 104.99
N VAL A 274 8.75 44.15 103.73
CA VAL A 274 8.54 45.05 102.60
C VAL A 274 7.36 44.55 101.78
N LEU A 275 6.27 45.32 101.78
CA LEU A 275 5.01 45.00 101.12
C LEU A 275 4.94 45.59 99.69
N PRO A 276 4.24 44.92 98.76
CA PRO A 276 4.07 45.41 97.39
C PRO A 276 3.21 46.68 97.31
N GLU A 277 3.41 47.39 96.19
CA GLU A 277 2.75 48.66 95.87
C GLU A 277 1.24 48.49 95.63
N GLN A 278 0.45 49.50 96.01
CA GLN A 278 -1.00 49.49 95.82
C GLN A 278 -1.38 50.05 94.44
N LYS A 279 -1.87 49.17 93.56
CA LYS A 279 -2.44 49.59 92.27
C LYS A 279 -3.76 50.34 92.48
N ILE A 280 -4.00 51.33 91.62
CA ILE A 280 -5.21 52.18 91.59
C ILE A 280 -5.88 51.93 90.24
N ASN A 281 -7.20 51.70 90.25
CA ASN A 281 -8.01 51.47 89.06
C ASN A 281 -8.05 52.70 88.14
N ARG A 282 -8.16 52.49 86.83
CA ARG A 282 -8.32 53.57 85.84
C ARG A 282 -9.62 53.40 85.05
N PRO A 283 -10.14 54.47 84.40
CA PRO A 283 -11.31 54.34 83.54
C PRO A 283 -10.92 53.65 82.21
N PRO A 284 -11.84 52.86 81.61
CA PRO A 284 -11.56 52.06 80.43
C PRO A 284 -11.19 52.89 79.18
N GLN A 285 -10.31 52.36 78.34
CA GLN A 285 -9.93 52.97 77.07
C GLN A 285 -10.81 52.42 75.93
N VAL A 286 -11.79 53.21 75.48
CA VAL A 286 -12.65 52.85 74.35
C VAL A 286 -11.89 52.96 73.04
N VAL A 287 -11.97 51.91 72.23
CA VAL A 287 -11.43 51.88 70.86
C VAL A 287 -12.54 51.35 69.95
N ILE A 288 -12.88 52.12 68.91
CA ILE A 288 -13.80 51.70 67.84
C ILE A 288 -13.00 51.53 66.55
N THR A 289 -13.16 50.39 65.90
CA THR A 289 -12.56 50.09 64.59
C THR A 289 -13.64 49.71 63.58
N PRO A 290 -13.74 50.41 62.42
CA PRO A 290 -13.07 51.67 62.08
C PRO A 290 -13.68 52.89 62.78
N VAL A 291 -12.88 53.94 63.03
CA VAL A 291 -13.40 55.23 63.54
C VAL A 291 -14.19 55.99 62.46
N ASN A 292 -13.80 55.86 61.20
CA ASN A 292 -14.50 56.43 60.05
C ASN A 292 -14.72 55.33 58.99
N GLN A 293 -15.96 55.13 58.55
CA GLN A 293 -16.32 54.20 57.47
C GLN A 293 -17.04 54.95 56.34
N THR A 294 -16.70 54.65 55.08
CA THR A 294 -17.48 55.11 53.93
C THR A 294 -18.26 53.93 53.35
N VAL A 295 -19.57 54.11 53.18
CA VAL A 295 -20.48 53.18 52.52
C VAL A 295 -20.96 53.85 51.23
N ARG A 296 -21.08 53.07 50.16
CA ARG A 296 -21.63 53.53 48.88
C ARG A 296 -22.82 52.65 48.53
N LEU A 297 -23.97 53.27 48.24
CA LEU A 297 -25.09 52.55 47.66
C LEU A 297 -24.63 51.85 46.36
N PRO A 298 -25.08 50.61 46.05
CA PRO A 298 -26.16 49.86 46.71
C PRO A 298 -25.76 49.00 47.92
N ASN A 299 -24.58 49.19 48.54
CA ASN A 299 -24.28 48.54 49.83
C ASN A 299 -25.03 49.25 50.98
N HIS A 300 -25.75 48.47 51.79
CA HIS A 300 -26.66 48.96 52.84
C HIS A 300 -26.25 48.55 54.27
N GLU A 301 -25.07 47.95 54.44
CA GLU A 301 -24.58 47.40 55.71
C GLU A 301 -23.24 48.02 56.13
N ALA A 302 -23.02 48.09 57.44
CA ALA A 302 -21.77 48.56 58.06
C ALA A 302 -21.51 47.80 59.37
N ILE A 303 -20.26 47.76 59.82
CA ILE A 303 -19.87 47.06 61.05
C ILE A 303 -18.89 47.94 61.83
N LEU A 304 -19.24 48.25 63.09
CA LEU A 304 -18.38 48.96 64.02
C LEU A 304 -17.98 48.00 65.15
N ASP A 305 -16.69 47.71 65.26
CA ASP A 305 -16.15 46.83 66.30
C ASP A 305 -15.61 47.67 67.47
N GLY A 306 -16.17 47.49 68.66
CA GLY A 306 -15.73 48.06 69.93
C GLY A 306 -15.00 47.07 70.85
N SER A 307 -14.78 45.84 70.40
CA SER A 307 -14.13 44.78 71.20
C SER A 307 -12.65 45.02 71.46
N GLY A 308 -12.01 45.89 70.68
CA GLY A 308 -10.66 46.40 70.93
C GLY A 308 -10.54 47.38 72.09
N SER A 309 -11.65 47.73 72.76
CA SER A 309 -11.63 48.53 73.99
C SER A 309 -10.98 47.73 75.13
N GLY A 310 -10.02 48.35 75.83
CA GLY A 310 -9.20 47.69 76.86
C GLY A 310 -9.13 48.49 78.15
N ASP A 311 -8.85 47.82 79.26
CA ASP A 311 -8.89 48.38 80.60
C ASP A 311 -8.00 47.56 81.58
N ASP A 312 -7.70 48.09 82.77
CA ASP A 312 -6.97 47.34 83.82
C ASP A 312 -7.85 46.54 84.79
N VAL A 313 -9.16 46.77 84.76
CA VAL A 313 -10.21 45.85 85.26
C VAL A 313 -11.05 45.33 84.08
N LYS A 314 -11.97 44.41 84.34
CA LYS A 314 -12.79 43.80 83.29
C LYS A 314 -13.94 44.73 82.89
N ILE A 315 -14.05 45.02 81.59
CA ILE A 315 -15.24 45.67 81.00
C ILE A 315 -16.45 44.75 81.14
N VAL A 316 -17.55 45.27 81.69
CA VAL A 316 -18.80 44.52 81.93
C VAL A 316 -19.92 44.89 80.97
N ARG A 317 -19.86 46.06 80.31
CA ARG A 317 -20.95 46.59 79.47
C ARG A 317 -20.44 47.38 78.26
N TRP A 318 -21.17 47.26 77.16
CA TRP A 318 -21.01 48.05 75.93
C TRP A 318 -22.38 48.63 75.57
N ARG A 319 -22.50 49.95 75.39
CA ARG A 319 -23.76 50.60 74.98
C ARG A 319 -23.53 51.51 73.78
N TRP A 320 -24.24 51.22 72.70
CA TRP A 320 -24.23 52.04 71.48
C TRP A 320 -25.40 53.03 71.47
N VAL A 321 -25.15 54.24 70.97
CA VAL A 321 -26.16 55.30 70.78
C VAL A 321 -25.93 55.98 69.44
N LEU A 322 -26.99 56.21 68.65
CA LEU A 322 -26.94 57.09 67.48
C LEU A 322 -26.94 58.55 67.97
N GLU A 323 -25.80 59.23 67.85
CA GLU A 323 -25.57 60.61 68.29
C GLU A 323 -26.01 61.63 67.21
N GLN A 324 -25.91 61.25 65.94
CA GLN A 324 -26.36 62.05 64.78
C GLN A 324 -26.70 61.13 63.60
N GLY A 325 -27.72 61.46 62.80
CA GLY A 325 -28.03 60.75 61.55
C GLY A 325 -29.11 61.45 60.71
N PRO A 326 -29.38 60.97 59.48
CA PRO A 326 -30.46 61.48 58.64
C PRO A 326 -31.85 61.31 59.26
N LEU A 327 -32.75 62.26 59.00
CA LEU A 327 -34.12 62.24 59.51
C LEU A 327 -34.87 60.97 59.05
N GLY A 328 -35.44 60.25 60.02
CA GLY A 328 -36.20 59.01 59.78
C GLY A 328 -35.42 57.71 59.99
N TYR A 329 -34.09 57.74 60.16
CA TYR A 329 -33.32 56.54 60.51
C TYR A 329 -33.34 56.29 62.03
N GLN A 330 -33.88 55.14 62.44
CA GLN A 330 -33.87 54.66 63.83
C GLN A 330 -33.44 53.18 63.84
N PRO A 331 -32.16 52.88 64.13
CA PRO A 331 -31.67 51.51 64.25
C PRO A 331 -32.01 50.94 65.63
N ASP A 332 -32.17 49.62 65.71
CA ASP A 332 -32.08 48.90 66.98
C ASP A 332 -30.60 48.75 67.36
N LEU A 333 -30.26 48.97 68.64
CA LEU A 333 -28.89 49.12 69.13
C LEU A 333 -28.65 48.22 70.36
N PRO A 334 -28.33 46.93 70.16
CA PRO A 334 -28.10 46.00 71.27
C PRO A 334 -26.81 46.33 72.05
N GLU A 335 -26.79 45.96 73.34
CA GLU A 335 -25.61 46.12 74.22
C GLU A 335 -24.56 45.01 73.95
N VAL A 336 -23.86 45.13 72.82
CA VAL A 336 -22.85 44.19 72.30
C VAL A 336 -21.53 44.88 71.95
N SER A 337 -20.43 44.13 71.96
CA SER A 337 -19.10 44.67 71.60
C SER A 337 -18.93 44.96 70.11
N THR A 338 -19.65 44.26 69.22
CA THR A 338 -19.63 44.47 67.76
C THR A 338 -21.02 44.85 67.24
N LEU A 339 -21.15 46.08 66.72
CA LEU A 339 -22.41 46.59 66.18
C LEU A 339 -22.49 46.32 64.68
N GLN A 340 -23.49 45.53 64.26
CA GLN A 340 -23.82 45.32 62.85
C GLN A 340 -25.01 46.21 62.46
N LEU A 341 -24.78 47.16 61.56
CA LEU A 341 -25.78 48.09 61.05
C LEU A 341 -26.31 47.61 59.70
N LYS A 342 -27.63 47.65 59.54
CA LYS A 342 -28.34 47.24 58.32
C LYS A 342 -29.29 48.35 57.87
N HIS A 343 -29.73 48.27 56.62
CA HIS A 343 -30.65 49.22 55.98
C HIS A 343 -30.17 50.68 56.00
N LEU A 344 -28.88 50.93 55.76
CA LEU A 344 -28.31 52.26 55.52
C LEU A 344 -28.71 52.80 54.13
N THR A 345 -30.01 53.05 53.94
CA THR A 345 -30.63 53.43 52.66
C THR A 345 -30.63 54.93 52.38
N ILE A 346 -30.40 55.77 53.39
CA ILE A 346 -30.45 57.24 53.24
C ILE A 346 -29.01 57.76 53.11
N PRO A 347 -28.65 58.49 52.02
CA PRO A 347 -27.33 59.08 51.91
C PRO A 347 -27.15 60.22 52.93
N GLY A 348 -26.00 60.24 53.60
CA GLY A 348 -25.70 61.20 54.68
C GLY A 348 -24.63 60.70 55.64
N ASN A 349 -24.35 61.50 56.67
CA ASN A 349 -23.41 61.15 57.74
C ASN A 349 -24.17 60.68 58.99
N TYR A 350 -23.68 59.60 59.58
CA TYR A 350 -24.18 58.96 60.78
C TYR A 350 -23.06 58.93 61.82
N THR A 351 -23.35 59.28 63.07
CA THR A 351 -22.39 59.28 64.18
C THR A 351 -22.89 58.35 65.27
N PHE A 352 -22.13 57.30 65.57
CA PHE A 352 -22.44 56.30 66.59
C PHE A 352 -21.46 56.43 67.76
N LYS A 353 -21.99 56.53 68.97
CA LYS A 353 -21.23 56.62 70.21
C LYS A 353 -21.26 55.29 70.94
N LEU A 354 -20.10 54.74 71.25
CA LEU A 354 -19.94 53.62 72.18
C LEU A 354 -19.55 54.17 73.55
N THR A 355 -20.29 53.79 74.58
CA THR A 355 -19.89 53.91 75.98
C THR A 355 -19.59 52.52 76.53
N VAL A 356 -18.46 52.35 77.21
CA VAL A 356 -18.14 51.11 77.95
C VAL A 356 -18.03 51.38 79.45
N GLU A 357 -18.29 50.35 80.25
CA GLU A 357 -18.39 50.41 81.72
C GLU A 357 -17.56 49.27 82.33
N ASP A 358 -16.71 49.56 83.31
CA ASP A 358 -15.89 48.57 84.04
C ASP A 358 -16.62 47.95 85.24
N GLU A 359 -16.02 46.93 85.85
CA GLU A 359 -16.56 46.27 87.05
C GLU A 359 -16.59 47.18 88.31
N ALA A 360 -15.91 48.34 88.28
CA ALA A 360 -15.90 49.34 89.34
C ALA A 360 -16.92 50.50 89.13
N GLY A 361 -17.63 50.52 88.00
CA GLY A 361 -18.58 51.58 87.63
C GLY A 361 -17.95 52.83 87.00
N LEU A 362 -16.67 52.79 86.63
CA LEU A 362 -16.05 53.80 85.77
C LEU A 362 -16.48 53.55 84.32
N SER A 363 -16.79 54.63 83.61
CA SER A 363 -17.19 54.56 82.20
C SER A 363 -16.48 55.60 81.35
N SER A 364 -16.38 55.28 80.07
CA SER A 364 -15.65 56.04 79.05
C SER A 364 -16.37 55.89 77.72
N SER A 365 -16.18 56.84 76.79
CA SER A 365 -16.90 56.82 75.52
C SER A 365 -16.08 57.36 74.34
N ALA A 366 -16.26 56.73 73.17
CA ALA A 366 -15.77 57.22 71.89
C ALA A 366 -16.93 57.28 70.87
N SER A 367 -16.77 58.07 69.81
CA SER A 367 -17.72 58.13 68.69
C SER A 367 -17.02 57.78 67.37
N ALA A 368 -17.74 57.11 66.47
CA ALA A 368 -17.31 56.75 65.13
C ALA A 368 -18.33 57.26 64.08
N VAL A 369 -17.86 57.57 62.87
CA VAL A 369 -18.65 58.20 61.81
C VAL A 369 -18.78 57.27 60.60
N ILE A 370 -20.00 57.10 60.08
CA ILE A 370 -20.29 56.39 58.84
C ILE A 370 -20.86 57.39 57.83
N GLN A 371 -20.24 57.49 56.66
CA GLN A 371 -20.70 58.33 55.55
C GLN A 371 -21.28 57.44 54.45
N VAL A 372 -22.59 57.56 54.22
CA VAL A 372 -23.31 56.89 53.12
C VAL A 372 -23.37 57.82 51.92
N LEU A 373 -22.71 57.44 50.83
CA LEU A 373 -22.74 58.18 49.56
C LEU A 373 -23.82 57.63 48.64
N LYS A 374 -24.50 58.54 47.93
CA LYS A 374 -25.41 58.18 46.84
C LYS A 374 -24.67 57.51 45.69
N GLU A 375 -25.40 56.75 44.90
CA GLU A 375 -24.94 56.20 43.63
C GLU A 375 -24.52 57.31 42.66
N ILE A 376 -23.53 57.01 41.82
CA ILE A 376 -23.03 57.88 40.75
C ILE A 376 -23.37 57.20 39.43
N ASP A 377 -23.81 58.03 38.49
CA ASP A 377 -24.39 57.69 37.22
C ASP A 377 -23.42 58.09 36.11
N TYR A 378 -23.09 57.19 35.20
CA TYR A 378 -22.11 57.43 34.13
C TYR A 378 -22.78 57.39 32.75
N PRO A 379 -22.43 58.30 31.81
CA PRO A 379 -23.00 58.26 30.46
C PRO A 379 -22.49 57.04 29.68
N PRO A 380 -23.26 56.54 28.69
CA PRO A 380 -22.94 55.30 27.98
C PRO A 380 -21.63 55.39 27.18
N GLU A 381 -20.95 54.26 27.03
CA GLU A 381 -19.81 54.08 26.13
C GLU A 381 -20.31 53.55 24.78
N ALA A 382 -20.39 54.43 23.78
CA ALA A 382 -20.83 54.08 22.43
C ALA A 382 -19.73 53.32 21.66
N ASN A 383 -20.07 52.17 21.08
CA ASN A 383 -19.15 51.38 20.27
C ASN A 383 -19.84 50.91 18.98
N ALA A 384 -19.52 51.55 17.85
CA ALA A 384 -20.08 51.24 16.53
C ALA A 384 -19.44 50.03 15.83
N GLY A 385 -18.50 49.33 16.49
CA GLY A 385 -17.70 48.25 15.91
C GLY A 385 -16.44 48.74 15.21
N GLN A 386 -15.71 47.81 14.59
CA GLN A 386 -14.48 48.11 13.83
C GLN A 386 -14.81 48.52 12.39
N ASN A 387 -13.93 49.30 11.77
CA ASN A 387 -14.04 49.67 10.34
C ASN A 387 -14.03 48.41 9.45
N VAL A 388 -14.97 48.34 8.50
CA VAL A 388 -15.12 47.18 7.60
C VAL A 388 -14.53 47.50 6.23
N ILE A 389 -13.86 46.51 5.62
CA ILE A 389 -13.45 46.54 4.22
C ILE A 389 -14.26 45.49 3.45
N LEU A 390 -14.88 45.93 2.37
CA LEU A 390 -15.76 45.15 1.51
C LEU A 390 -15.20 45.15 0.09
N TYR A 391 -15.23 43.99 -0.58
CA TYR A 391 -14.79 43.85 -1.97
C TYR A 391 -15.98 43.43 -2.84
N LEU A 392 -16.22 44.15 -3.93
CA LEU A 392 -17.25 43.80 -4.91
C LEU A 392 -16.98 42.40 -5.50
N PRO A 393 -18.01 41.59 -5.82
CA PRO A 393 -19.43 41.96 -5.94
C PRO A 393 -20.21 42.00 -4.61
N ASN A 394 -19.61 41.65 -3.48
CA ASN A 394 -20.30 41.76 -2.18
C ASN A 394 -20.60 43.24 -1.89
N ASN A 395 -21.88 43.59 -1.78
CA ASN A 395 -22.35 44.97 -1.67
C ASN A 395 -23.31 45.18 -0.47
N ASN A 396 -23.18 44.32 0.55
CA ASN A 396 -23.94 44.35 1.78
C ASN A 396 -23.03 44.12 3.01
N VAL A 397 -23.45 44.61 4.17
CA VAL A 397 -22.76 44.41 5.46
C VAL A 397 -23.74 44.65 6.61
N THR A 398 -23.53 43.98 7.75
CA THR A 398 -24.20 44.32 9.02
C THR A 398 -23.18 44.90 9.99
N LEU A 399 -23.45 46.11 10.49
CA LEU A 399 -22.63 46.78 11.50
C LEU A 399 -23.23 46.51 12.89
N ASN A 400 -22.36 46.26 13.88
CA ASN A 400 -22.77 45.82 15.21
C ASN A 400 -22.41 46.86 16.29
N GLY A 401 -23.44 47.42 16.92
CA GLY A 401 -23.40 48.34 18.05
C GLY A 401 -23.59 47.68 19.42
N SER A 402 -23.79 46.36 19.49
CA SER A 402 -24.05 45.61 20.74
C SER A 402 -22.85 45.57 21.71
N MET A 403 -21.68 46.05 21.29
CA MET A 403 -20.49 46.22 22.13
C MET A 403 -20.51 47.53 22.95
N SER A 404 -21.53 48.37 22.77
CA SER A 404 -21.75 49.57 23.57
C SER A 404 -22.13 49.20 25.01
N LYS A 405 -21.65 49.97 26.00
CA LYS A 405 -21.80 49.65 27.43
C LYS A 405 -22.40 50.82 28.21
N ASP A 406 -23.01 50.50 29.33
CA ASP A 406 -23.65 51.44 30.24
C ASP A 406 -23.78 50.79 31.63
N ASP A 407 -23.91 51.58 32.69
CA ASP A 407 -24.07 51.07 34.07
C ASP A 407 -25.53 50.83 34.47
N ASN A 408 -26.50 51.48 33.81
CA ASN A 408 -27.94 51.39 34.07
C ASN A 408 -28.74 50.76 32.90
N GLY A 409 -28.12 50.61 31.73
CA GLY A 409 -28.65 49.93 30.56
C GLY A 409 -29.01 50.88 29.41
N ILE A 410 -28.54 50.54 28.21
CA ILE A 410 -28.89 51.24 26.97
C ILE A 410 -30.33 50.88 26.56
N VAL A 411 -31.17 51.89 26.37
CA VAL A 411 -32.59 51.74 25.98
C VAL A 411 -32.87 52.15 24.53
N ALA A 412 -31.95 52.90 23.90
CA ALA A 412 -32.09 53.31 22.51
C ALA A 412 -30.76 53.30 21.75
N TRP A 413 -30.82 52.83 20.50
CA TRP A 413 -29.78 52.95 19.47
C TRP A 413 -30.35 53.82 18.35
N GLU A 414 -29.52 54.69 17.79
CA GLU A 414 -29.86 55.55 16.66
C GLU A 414 -28.67 55.61 15.70
N TRP A 415 -28.80 54.94 14.56
CA TRP A 415 -27.80 54.94 13.50
C TRP A 415 -28.11 56.00 12.45
N THR A 416 -27.13 56.84 12.16
CA THR A 416 -27.18 57.82 11.07
C THR A 416 -26.00 57.63 10.11
N LYS A 417 -26.13 58.11 8.88
CA LYS A 417 -25.00 58.19 7.95
C LYS A 417 -24.33 59.55 8.11
N ALA A 418 -23.03 59.56 8.40
CA ALA A 418 -22.28 60.80 8.52
C ALA A 418 -22.12 61.49 7.16
N ILE A 419 -22.18 62.82 7.14
CA ILE A 419 -22.07 63.62 5.91
C ILE A 419 -20.60 63.76 5.51
N THR A 420 -20.09 62.77 4.77
CA THR A 420 -18.75 62.80 4.16
C THR A 420 -18.78 63.34 2.73
N ASN A 421 -17.61 63.74 2.21
CA ASN A 421 -17.44 64.35 0.88
C ASN A 421 -17.79 63.41 -0.31
N GLN A 422 -18.18 62.16 -0.07
CA GLN A 422 -18.59 61.18 -1.08
C GLN A 422 -19.94 60.55 -0.69
N SER A 423 -20.99 61.37 -0.67
CA SER A 423 -22.34 61.02 -0.19
C SER A 423 -23.14 60.12 -1.15
N LYS A 424 -22.56 59.01 -1.65
CA LYS A 424 -23.25 57.98 -2.44
C LYS A 424 -24.49 57.41 -1.73
N ALA A 425 -25.50 56.98 -2.47
CA ALA A 425 -26.66 56.29 -1.91
C ALA A 425 -26.23 54.97 -1.22
N VAL A 426 -27.01 54.55 -0.22
CA VAL A 426 -26.86 53.26 0.48
C VAL A 426 -28.19 52.95 1.17
N ASP A 427 -28.66 51.72 1.06
CA ASP A 427 -29.92 51.29 1.66
C ASP A 427 -29.67 50.87 3.12
N MET A 428 -30.31 51.57 4.07
CA MET A 428 -30.13 51.37 5.52
C MET A 428 -31.38 50.73 6.15
N GLN A 429 -31.21 49.60 6.84
CA GLN A 429 -32.27 48.90 7.57
C GLN A 429 -31.91 48.72 9.05
N ASN A 430 -32.92 48.56 9.91
CA ASN A 430 -32.77 48.33 11.35
C ASN A 430 -32.00 49.44 12.12
N THR A 431 -32.08 50.68 11.65
CA THR A 431 -31.38 51.88 12.16
C THR A 431 -31.67 52.27 13.62
N ARG A 432 -32.65 51.63 14.28
CA ARG A 432 -32.97 51.83 15.71
C ARG A 432 -32.69 50.61 16.59
N THR A 433 -31.83 49.71 16.12
CA THR A 433 -31.44 48.49 16.82
C THR A 433 -29.91 48.46 16.99
N PRO A 434 -29.36 47.60 17.87
CA PRO A 434 -27.91 47.37 17.90
C PRO A 434 -27.32 46.84 16.57
N PHE A 435 -28.12 46.40 15.59
CA PHE A 435 -27.63 45.88 14.32
C PHE A 435 -28.11 46.72 13.14
N LEU A 436 -27.21 47.51 12.53
CA LEU A 436 -27.48 48.26 11.31
C LEU A 436 -27.19 47.38 10.09
N GLN A 437 -28.19 47.15 9.25
CA GLN A 437 -28.03 46.42 8.00
C GLN A 437 -27.90 47.40 6.83
N LEU A 438 -26.88 47.18 6.00
CA LEU A 438 -26.55 47.99 4.83
C LEU A 438 -26.53 47.12 3.58
N SER A 439 -27.08 47.64 2.48
CA SER A 439 -27.07 47.00 1.17
C SER A 439 -26.92 48.01 0.04
N ASN A 440 -26.68 47.50 -1.17
CA ASN A 440 -26.51 48.30 -2.40
C ASN A 440 -25.31 49.28 -2.32
N LEU A 441 -24.22 48.82 -1.69
CA LEU A 441 -22.98 49.57 -1.51
C LEU A 441 -22.11 49.58 -2.78
N GLU A 442 -21.99 50.74 -3.44
CA GLU A 442 -21.01 50.96 -4.52
C GLU A 442 -19.59 51.20 -3.98
N GLU A 443 -18.57 51.03 -4.83
CA GLU A 443 -17.17 51.41 -4.55
C GLU A 443 -17.05 52.85 -3.98
N GLY A 444 -16.31 53.02 -2.88
CA GLY A 444 -16.20 54.29 -2.16
C GLY A 444 -16.00 54.12 -0.65
N VAL A 445 -16.02 55.23 0.09
CA VAL A 445 -15.89 55.24 1.56
C VAL A 445 -17.12 55.85 2.22
N TYR A 446 -17.78 55.06 3.07
CA TYR A 446 -18.97 55.44 3.83
C TYR A 446 -18.58 55.57 5.30
N ALA A 447 -19.23 56.47 6.02
CA ALA A 447 -19.10 56.60 7.47
C ALA A 447 -20.50 56.60 8.11
N PHE A 448 -20.64 55.86 9.20
CA PHE A 448 -21.88 55.71 9.94
C PHE A 448 -21.63 56.06 11.40
N GLU A 449 -22.56 56.79 11.99
CA GLU A 449 -22.51 57.25 13.37
C GLU A 449 -23.62 56.54 14.15
N LEU A 450 -23.20 55.75 15.14
CA LEU A 450 -24.08 55.17 16.15
C LEU A 450 -24.16 56.12 17.33
N LYS A 451 -25.37 56.53 17.68
CA LYS A 451 -25.70 57.15 18.96
C LYS A 451 -26.42 56.14 19.84
N VAL A 452 -26.01 56.03 21.10
CA VAL A 452 -26.70 55.24 22.14
C VAL A 452 -27.20 56.13 23.25
N THR A 453 -28.30 55.75 23.91
CA THR A 453 -28.91 56.50 25.02
C THR A 453 -29.27 55.57 26.18
N ASP A 454 -28.93 55.98 27.41
CA ASP A 454 -29.19 55.24 28.65
C ASP A 454 -30.64 55.42 29.16
N ALA A 455 -30.98 54.72 30.24
CA ALA A 455 -32.27 54.81 30.92
C ALA A 455 -32.58 56.19 31.55
N LYS A 456 -31.63 57.13 31.59
CA LYS A 456 -31.74 58.47 32.22
C LYS A 456 -31.63 59.62 31.21
N ASN A 457 -31.53 59.31 29.92
CA ASN A 457 -31.38 60.20 28.76
C ASN A 457 -29.98 60.84 28.57
N GLN A 458 -28.93 60.27 29.16
CA GLN A 458 -27.55 60.53 28.74
C GLN A 458 -27.29 59.81 27.40
N SER A 459 -26.52 60.43 26.51
CA SER A 459 -26.25 59.86 25.18
C SER A 459 -24.80 60.01 24.75
N SER A 460 -24.32 59.05 23.96
CA SER A 460 -22.93 58.94 23.50
C SER A 460 -22.87 58.49 22.05
N THR A 461 -21.80 58.85 21.33
CA THR A 461 -21.68 58.73 19.87
C THR A 461 -20.38 58.06 19.44
N SER A 462 -20.46 57.15 18.47
CA SER A 462 -19.32 56.37 17.95
C SER A 462 -19.41 56.25 16.43
N MET A 463 -18.28 56.29 15.72
CA MET A 463 -18.25 56.33 14.26
C MET A 463 -17.46 55.15 13.67
N VAL A 464 -18.04 54.51 12.66
CA VAL A 464 -17.45 53.37 11.93
C VAL A 464 -17.43 53.65 10.43
N HIS A 465 -16.35 53.25 9.77
CA HIS A 465 -16.15 53.41 8.33
C HIS A 465 -16.33 52.09 7.58
N VAL A 466 -16.95 52.15 6.40
CA VAL A 466 -17.06 51.03 5.45
C VAL A 466 -16.35 51.42 4.16
N PHE A 467 -15.31 50.67 3.81
CA PHE A 467 -14.49 50.87 2.61
C PHE A 467 -14.88 49.83 1.56
N VAL A 468 -15.54 50.24 0.49
CA VAL A 468 -15.95 49.38 -0.61
C VAL A 468 -14.94 49.50 -1.74
N LYS A 469 -14.36 48.37 -2.15
CA LYS A 469 -13.28 48.27 -3.14
C LYS A 469 -13.71 47.46 -4.38
N PRO A 470 -13.04 47.63 -5.53
CA PRO A 470 -13.18 46.74 -6.68
C PRO A 470 -12.82 45.29 -6.29
N PRO A 471 -13.19 44.27 -7.10
CA PRO A 471 -12.85 42.88 -6.82
C PRO A 471 -11.34 42.69 -6.60
N SER A 472 -11.01 41.92 -5.56
CA SER A 472 -9.64 41.43 -5.34
C SER A 472 -9.41 40.24 -6.26
N ASN A 473 -8.55 40.40 -7.27
CA ASN A 473 -8.01 39.31 -8.08
C ASN A 473 -6.55 39.03 -7.66
N ARG A 474 -6.19 37.77 -7.46
CA ARG A 474 -4.82 37.32 -7.16
C ARG A 474 -4.17 36.77 -8.43
N PRO A 475 -2.83 36.71 -8.50
CA PRO A 475 -2.20 35.95 -9.59
C PRO A 475 -2.56 34.47 -9.47
N PRO A 476 -2.74 33.75 -10.60
CA PRO A 476 -3.06 32.33 -10.61
C PRO A 476 -1.94 31.49 -10.00
N VAL A 477 -2.24 30.24 -9.65
CA VAL A 477 -1.27 29.24 -9.20
C VAL A 477 -1.15 28.17 -10.28
N ALA A 478 -0.04 28.19 -11.01
CA ALA A 478 0.35 27.09 -11.89
C ALA A 478 0.66 25.84 -11.06
N LYS A 479 0.21 24.68 -11.54
CA LYS A 479 0.71 23.36 -11.12
C LYS A 479 0.83 22.46 -12.33
N ALA A 480 2.05 22.06 -12.64
CA ALA A 480 2.34 20.99 -13.59
C ALA A 480 2.33 19.63 -12.87
N SER A 481 2.14 18.56 -13.65
CA SER A 481 2.27 17.19 -13.17
C SER A 481 3.65 16.92 -12.56
N SER A 482 3.70 16.01 -11.60
CA SER A 482 4.96 15.57 -10.98
C SER A 482 5.96 15.02 -12.00
N SER A 483 7.25 15.08 -11.65
CA SER A 483 8.33 14.61 -12.51
C SER A 483 8.27 13.09 -12.71
N GLY A 484 8.46 12.63 -13.96
CA GLY A 484 8.20 11.25 -14.34
C GLY A 484 9.31 10.62 -15.18
N THR A 485 9.33 9.28 -15.22
CA THR A 485 10.21 8.48 -16.07
C THR A 485 9.39 7.66 -17.05
N ILE A 486 9.78 7.65 -18.33
CA ILE A 486 9.20 6.76 -19.35
C ILE A 486 10.29 5.90 -19.98
N SER A 487 9.98 4.66 -20.33
CA SER A 487 10.89 3.76 -21.04
C SER A 487 10.52 3.60 -22.51
N LEU A 488 11.52 3.62 -23.39
CA LEU A 488 11.33 3.25 -24.80
C LEU A 488 10.85 1.78 -24.88
N PRO A 489 9.85 1.47 -25.73
CA PRO A 489 9.43 2.22 -26.92
C PRO A 489 8.44 3.39 -26.71
N GLN A 490 7.99 3.68 -25.48
CA GLN A 490 7.13 4.85 -25.25
C GLN A 490 7.91 6.15 -25.45
N ASN A 491 7.64 6.84 -26.56
CA ASN A 491 8.29 8.10 -26.97
C ASN A 491 7.40 9.34 -26.77
N TRP A 492 6.45 9.25 -25.83
CA TRP A 492 5.48 10.32 -25.54
C TRP A 492 5.13 10.39 -24.05
N ALA A 493 4.79 11.58 -23.58
CA ALA A 493 4.37 11.86 -22.22
C ALA A 493 3.16 12.83 -22.22
N ILE A 494 2.26 12.65 -21.25
CA ILE A 494 1.16 13.59 -20.99
C ILE A 494 1.68 14.64 -20.01
N LEU A 495 1.52 15.91 -20.37
CA LEU A 495 1.75 17.08 -19.53
C LEU A 495 0.40 17.54 -19.00
N ASN A 496 0.17 17.38 -17.69
CA ASN A 496 -1.11 17.73 -17.06
C ASN A 496 -0.93 18.99 -16.20
N GLY A 497 -1.80 19.98 -16.41
CA GLY A 497 -1.82 21.27 -15.72
C GLY A 497 -3.14 21.54 -15.02
N ASN A 498 -4.06 20.56 -14.99
CA ASN A 498 -5.44 20.70 -14.54
C ASN A 498 -5.60 20.87 -13.01
N GLU A 499 -4.52 20.80 -12.25
CA GLU A 499 -4.48 21.17 -10.82
C GLU A 499 -4.14 22.66 -10.57
N SER A 500 -3.88 23.41 -11.65
CA SER A 500 -3.69 24.87 -11.59
C SER A 500 -5.00 25.55 -11.18
N SER A 501 -4.91 26.56 -10.32
CA SER A 501 -6.06 27.19 -9.65
C SER A 501 -5.93 28.71 -9.60
N ASP A 502 -7.06 29.41 -9.68
CA ASP A 502 -7.16 30.88 -9.65
C ASP A 502 -8.35 31.30 -8.78
N ASP A 503 -8.40 32.54 -8.27
CA ASP A 503 -9.53 33.02 -7.45
C ASP A 503 -10.69 33.63 -8.26
N ILE A 504 -10.51 33.86 -9.56
CA ILE A 504 -11.60 34.16 -10.51
C ILE A 504 -11.68 33.07 -11.59
N LYS A 505 -10.71 33.00 -12.50
CA LYS A 505 -10.66 32.05 -13.62
C LYS A 505 -9.32 32.11 -14.39
N ILE A 506 -8.70 30.94 -14.60
CA ILE A 506 -7.62 30.79 -15.59
C ILE A 506 -8.18 30.95 -17.02
N MET A 507 -7.63 31.89 -17.77
CA MET A 507 -8.01 32.21 -19.15
C MET A 507 -7.12 31.56 -20.21
N THR A 508 -5.82 31.37 -19.94
CA THR A 508 -4.91 30.65 -20.85
C THR A 508 -4.01 29.66 -20.12
N TYR A 509 -3.68 28.57 -20.81
CA TYR A 509 -2.59 27.66 -20.50
C TYR A 509 -1.62 27.74 -21.69
N HIS A 510 -0.32 27.55 -21.46
CA HIS A 510 0.70 27.48 -22.51
C HIS A 510 1.88 26.62 -22.04
N TRP A 511 2.13 25.51 -22.73
CA TRP A 511 3.22 24.58 -22.46
C TRP A 511 4.38 24.80 -23.41
N HIS A 512 5.60 24.91 -22.91
CA HIS A 512 6.79 24.96 -23.77
C HIS A 512 7.95 24.15 -23.20
N GLN A 513 8.85 23.71 -24.08
CA GLN A 513 10.05 22.98 -23.68
C GLN A 513 11.18 23.97 -23.35
N LEU A 514 11.74 23.88 -22.14
CA LEU A 514 12.92 24.64 -21.74
C LEU A 514 14.23 23.94 -22.12
N SER A 515 14.27 22.61 -22.05
CA SER A 515 15.46 21.82 -22.40
C SER A 515 15.11 20.38 -22.81
N GLY A 516 16.01 19.75 -23.56
CA GLY A 516 15.98 18.31 -23.84
C GLY A 516 17.00 17.88 -24.90
N PRO A 517 17.23 16.56 -25.08
CA PRO A 517 18.08 15.98 -26.12
C PRO A 517 17.66 16.35 -27.55
N ASN A 518 16.36 16.47 -27.80
CA ASN A 518 15.78 16.98 -29.04
C ASN A 518 14.67 18.00 -28.75
N VAL A 519 14.09 18.58 -29.82
CA VAL A 519 12.86 19.36 -29.73
C VAL A 519 11.68 18.41 -29.78
N ALA A 520 10.89 18.36 -28.71
CA ALA A 520 9.68 17.56 -28.59
C ALA A 520 8.51 18.22 -29.33
N LEU A 521 7.63 17.42 -29.92
CA LEU A 521 6.40 17.92 -30.55
C LEU A 521 5.27 17.92 -29.51
N ILE A 522 4.90 19.11 -29.02
CA ILE A 522 3.82 19.30 -28.04
C ILE A 522 2.49 19.48 -28.77
N ALA A 523 1.62 18.47 -28.70
CA ALA A 523 0.24 18.59 -29.14
C ALA A 523 -0.63 19.21 -28.03
N ASN A 524 -1.61 20.04 -28.42
CA ASN A 524 -2.48 20.80 -27.51
C ASN A 524 -1.73 21.76 -26.55
N GLU A 525 -0.67 22.40 -27.07
CA GLU A 525 0.20 23.37 -26.38
C GLU A 525 -0.53 24.39 -25.47
N ASN A 526 -1.71 24.86 -25.89
CA ASN A 526 -2.47 25.90 -25.19
C ASN A 526 -3.65 25.37 -24.34
N ALA A 527 -3.65 24.09 -23.98
CA ALA A 527 -4.68 23.44 -23.16
C ALA A 527 -4.17 23.04 -21.77
N SER A 528 -5.09 22.76 -20.83
CA SER A 528 -4.74 22.25 -19.50
C SER A 528 -4.12 20.85 -19.52
N ILE A 529 -4.27 20.10 -20.63
CA ILE A 529 -3.61 18.81 -20.88
C ILE A 529 -2.99 18.85 -22.27
N ALA A 530 -1.67 18.68 -22.35
CA ALA A 530 -0.89 18.64 -23.58
C ALA A 530 -0.12 17.31 -23.68
N ASN A 531 0.20 16.87 -24.90
CA ASN A 531 0.94 15.63 -25.14
C ASN A 531 2.27 15.93 -25.81
N ALA A 532 3.39 15.74 -25.10
CA ALA A 532 4.73 15.80 -25.66
C ALA A 532 5.04 14.48 -26.38
N THR A 533 5.48 14.55 -27.64
CA THR A 533 5.73 13.39 -28.51
C THR A 533 7.08 13.49 -29.22
N SER A 534 7.53 12.37 -29.81
CA SER A 534 8.84 12.23 -30.45
C SER A 534 10.03 12.35 -29.50
N LEU A 535 9.84 11.98 -28.23
CA LEU A 535 10.87 12.03 -27.19
C LEU A 535 11.94 10.95 -27.41
N THR A 536 13.22 11.33 -27.41
CA THR A 536 14.38 10.42 -27.44
C THR A 536 15.05 10.32 -26.06
N ILE A 537 15.91 9.30 -25.86
CA ILE A 537 16.61 9.02 -24.58
C ILE A 537 17.28 10.27 -24.00
N GLY A 538 17.04 10.54 -22.72
CA GLY A 538 17.58 11.67 -21.97
C GLY A 538 16.51 12.45 -21.20
N GLU A 539 16.86 13.63 -20.71
CA GLU A 539 16.06 14.39 -19.74
C GLU A 539 15.46 15.67 -20.36
N TYR A 540 14.15 15.84 -20.23
CA TYR A 540 13.39 16.99 -20.72
C TYR A 540 12.88 17.82 -19.55
N ILE A 541 12.82 19.14 -19.74
CA ILE A 541 12.12 20.05 -18.83
C ILE A 541 11.09 20.83 -19.66
N PHE A 542 9.83 20.73 -19.26
CA PHE A 542 8.72 21.51 -19.81
C PHE A 542 8.23 22.51 -18.76
N GLU A 543 7.90 23.72 -19.19
CA GLU A 543 7.30 24.74 -18.34
C GLU A 543 5.86 25.02 -18.78
N LEU A 544 4.94 24.92 -17.83
CA LEU A 544 3.58 25.42 -17.93
C LEU A 544 3.56 26.89 -17.53
N VAL A 545 2.96 27.72 -18.38
CA VAL A 545 2.54 29.09 -18.04
C VAL A 545 1.01 29.11 -18.01
N VAL A 546 0.42 29.72 -16.97
CA VAL A 546 -1.03 30.01 -16.90
C VAL A 546 -1.26 31.51 -16.75
N SER A 547 -2.36 32.04 -17.31
CA SER A 547 -2.77 33.44 -17.12
C SER A 547 -4.23 33.56 -16.69
N ASP A 548 -4.54 34.57 -15.87
CA ASP A 548 -5.91 34.97 -15.50
C ASP A 548 -6.52 35.99 -16.50
N GLU A 549 -7.70 36.53 -16.19
CA GLU A 549 -8.36 37.60 -16.96
C GLU A 549 -7.69 38.98 -16.80
N ALA A 550 -6.95 39.21 -15.70
CA ALA A 550 -6.19 40.43 -15.45
C ALA A 550 -4.78 40.42 -16.09
N ASN A 551 -4.43 39.36 -16.82
CA ASN A 551 -3.12 39.12 -17.43
C ASN A 551 -1.97 39.03 -16.39
N ASN A 552 -2.25 38.53 -15.18
CA ASN A 552 -1.22 38.00 -14.28
C ASN A 552 -0.86 36.58 -14.71
N ASN A 553 0.43 36.24 -14.67
CA ASN A 553 0.94 34.96 -15.12
C ASN A 553 1.67 34.21 -14.00
N ALA A 554 1.47 32.90 -13.92
CA ALA A 554 2.24 31.99 -13.08
C ALA A 554 2.90 30.89 -13.91
N ARG A 555 3.94 30.26 -13.34
CA ARG A 555 4.78 29.26 -14.01
C ARG A 555 5.07 28.08 -13.10
N ASP A 556 5.13 26.88 -13.66
CA ASP A 556 5.59 25.66 -12.98
C ASP A 556 6.26 24.69 -13.98
N GLN A 557 7.14 23.80 -13.51
CA GLN A 557 8.03 23.00 -14.35
C GLN A 557 7.96 21.50 -14.06
N VAL A 558 7.78 20.70 -15.11
CA VAL A 558 7.80 19.22 -15.07
C VAL A 558 9.04 18.67 -15.78
N ARG A 559 9.69 17.70 -15.14
CA ARG A 559 10.86 16.98 -15.64
C ARG A 559 10.44 15.58 -16.10
N ILE A 560 10.75 15.23 -17.35
CA ILE A 560 10.46 13.92 -17.93
C ILE A 560 11.78 13.26 -18.34
N THR A 561 12.11 12.12 -17.77
CA THR A 561 13.33 11.38 -18.09
C THR A 561 13.01 10.14 -18.92
N VAL A 562 13.49 10.12 -20.16
CA VAL A 562 13.34 9.02 -21.11
C VAL A 562 14.53 8.08 -20.95
N VAL A 563 14.25 6.84 -20.55
CA VAL A 563 15.25 5.76 -20.48
C VAL A 563 15.01 4.72 -21.57
N GLN A 564 15.98 3.84 -21.80
CA GLN A 564 15.77 2.59 -22.52
C GLN A 564 16.04 1.46 -21.53
N GLU A 565 15.10 0.51 -21.44
CA GLU A 565 15.28 -0.68 -20.61
C GLU A 565 16.39 -1.57 -21.19
N LYS A 566 17.17 -2.18 -20.29
CA LYS A 566 18.40 -2.92 -20.63
C LYS A 566 18.06 -4.35 -21.06
N ASN A 567 17.47 -4.45 -22.24
CA ASN A 567 17.09 -5.66 -22.96
C ASN A 567 18.23 -6.70 -23.03
N THR A 568 17.89 -7.99 -22.97
CA THR A 568 18.82 -9.10 -23.27
C THR A 568 18.42 -9.84 -24.55
N PRO A 569 19.32 -10.62 -25.19
CA PRO A 569 18.92 -11.42 -26.35
C PRO A 569 17.96 -12.55 -25.92
N PRO A 570 16.95 -12.89 -26.75
CA PRO A 570 16.01 -13.97 -26.44
C PRO A 570 16.71 -15.32 -26.31
N VAL A 571 16.05 -16.27 -25.64
CA VAL A 571 16.47 -17.67 -25.55
C VAL A 571 15.58 -18.51 -26.45
N ALA A 572 16.13 -18.98 -27.57
CA ALA A 572 15.47 -19.92 -28.48
C ALA A 572 15.37 -21.33 -27.86
N ASN A 573 14.25 -22.01 -28.08
CA ASN A 573 14.06 -23.42 -27.76
C ASN A 573 13.25 -24.08 -28.88
N ALA A 574 13.87 -24.93 -29.69
CA ALA A 574 13.27 -25.60 -30.85
C ALA A 574 12.54 -26.92 -30.48
N GLY A 575 12.59 -27.31 -29.20
CA GLY A 575 12.22 -28.64 -28.74
C GLY A 575 13.36 -29.66 -28.88
N GLY A 576 13.25 -30.79 -28.17
CA GLY A 576 14.24 -31.87 -28.24
C GLY A 576 14.13 -32.71 -29.52
N ASP A 577 15.20 -33.42 -29.87
CA ASP A 577 15.24 -34.35 -31.00
C ASP A 577 14.07 -35.36 -30.96
N GLN A 578 13.45 -35.62 -32.11
CA GLN A 578 12.29 -36.51 -32.23
C GLN A 578 12.56 -37.73 -33.11
N THR A 579 11.80 -38.80 -32.90
CA THR A 579 11.73 -39.95 -33.81
C THR A 579 10.27 -40.26 -34.11
N ILE A 580 9.91 -40.20 -35.39
CA ILE A 580 8.58 -40.56 -35.89
C ILE A 580 8.69 -41.86 -36.68
N THR A 581 7.66 -42.69 -36.68
CA THR A 581 7.58 -43.89 -37.53
C THR A 581 6.38 -43.74 -38.46
N MET A 582 6.57 -44.03 -39.75
CA MET A 582 5.48 -44.05 -40.72
C MET A 582 4.40 -45.08 -40.28
N PRO A 583 3.11 -44.85 -40.58
CA PRO A 583 2.55 -44.00 -41.63
C PRO A 583 2.28 -42.55 -41.21
N THR A 584 2.61 -42.15 -39.97
CA THR A 584 2.40 -40.79 -39.46
C THR A 584 3.15 -39.78 -40.33
N ASN A 585 2.43 -39.17 -41.28
CA ASN A 585 2.98 -38.31 -42.33
C ASN A 585 3.01 -36.81 -41.95
N MET A 586 2.69 -36.50 -40.69
CA MET A 586 2.75 -35.17 -40.09
C MET A 586 3.85 -35.12 -39.02
N LEU A 587 4.59 -34.02 -39.01
CA LEU A 587 5.55 -33.63 -37.99
C LEU A 587 5.12 -32.28 -37.39
N VAL A 588 5.07 -32.20 -36.06
CA VAL A 588 4.80 -30.98 -35.29
C VAL A 588 5.99 -30.67 -34.40
N LEU A 589 6.54 -29.46 -34.53
CA LEU A 589 7.66 -28.96 -33.73
C LEU A 589 7.20 -27.74 -32.92
N ASN A 590 7.44 -27.76 -31.61
CA ASN A 590 6.88 -26.78 -30.69
C ASN A 590 7.99 -25.93 -30.04
N GLY A 591 8.03 -24.66 -30.42
CA GLY A 591 8.99 -23.66 -29.95
C GLY A 591 8.43 -22.69 -28.90
N THR A 592 7.23 -22.92 -28.36
CA THR A 592 6.61 -22.04 -27.33
C THR A 592 7.39 -21.96 -26.02
N ARG A 593 8.40 -22.82 -25.83
CA ARG A 593 9.34 -22.80 -24.69
C ARG A 593 10.50 -21.82 -24.87
N SER A 594 10.50 -21.03 -25.94
CA SER A 594 11.43 -19.91 -26.11
C SER A 594 10.99 -18.74 -25.21
N SER A 595 11.94 -18.01 -24.62
CA SER A 595 11.67 -16.96 -23.63
C SER A 595 12.54 -15.71 -23.83
N ASP A 596 12.08 -14.55 -23.38
CA ASP A 596 12.74 -13.25 -23.54
C ASP A 596 12.33 -12.32 -22.38
N ASP A 597 13.10 -11.26 -22.09
CA ASP A 597 12.76 -10.30 -21.01
C ASP A 597 11.75 -9.22 -21.43
N LEU A 598 11.65 -8.86 -22.72
CA LEU A 598 10.64 -7.91 -23.24
C LEU A 598 9.57 -8.58 -24.12
N GLY A 599 9.78 -9.83 -24.54
CA GLY A 599 8.84 -10.67 -25.26
C GLY A 599 9.25 -10.94 -26.71
N ILE A 600 9.09 -12.20 -27.14
CA ILE A 600 9.38 -12.63 -28.51
C ILE A 600 8.31 -12.10 -29.47
N VAL A 601 8.71 -11.21 -30.37
CA VAL A 601 7.83 -10.59 -31.38
C VAL A 601 7.73 -11.43 -32.65
N ARG A 602 8.75 -12.24 -32.97
CA ARG A 602 8.78 -13.05 -34.20
C ARG A 602 9.45 -14.41 -34.01
N TYR A 603 8.79 -15.45 -34.49
CA TYR A 603 9.34 -16.79 -34.70
C TYR A 603 9.70 -16.96 -36.19
N SER A 604 10.75 -17.71 -36.48
CA SER A 604 11.22 -17.97 -37.84
C SER A 604 11.91 -19.34 -37.92
N TRP A 605 11.16 -20.36 -38.33
CA TRP A 605 11.72 -21.68 -38.60
C TRP A 605 12.36 -21.73 -39.97
N THR A 606 13.59 -22.24 -40.01
CA THR A 606 14.36 -22.43 -41.24
C THR A 606 14.76 -23.90 -41.36
N ARG A 607 14.66 -24.46 -42.56
CA ARG A 607 15.11 -25.83 -42.84
C ARG A 607 16.60 -25.79 -43.13
N GLU A 608 17.40 -26.54 -42.37
CA GLU A 608 18.85 -26.56 -42.55
C GLU A 608 19.25 -27.21 -43.89
N PRO A 609 20.32 -26.76 -44.58
CA PRO A 609 20.74 -27.35 -45.86
C PRO A 609 21.17 -28.83 -45.81
N SER A 610 21.34 -29.38 -44.60
CA SER A 610 21.61 -30.81 -44.35
C SER A 610 20.35 -31.66 -44.12
N SER A 611 19.17 -31.03 -44.12
CA SER A 611 17.86 -31.66 -43.95
C SER A 611 17.31 -32.20 -45.27
N LEU A 612 16.44 -33.22 -45.21
CA LEU A 612 15.61 -33.60 -46.34
C LEU A 612 14.71 -32.42 -46.80
N ALA A 613 14.74 -32.14 -48.11
CA ALA A 613 14.02 -31.01 -48.72
C ALA A 613 12.54 -31.29 -49.04
N ILE A 614 12.09 -32.53 -48.90
CA ILE A 614 10.69 -32.94 -49.06
C ILE A 614 9.86 -32.59 -47.80
N GLY A 615 8.54 -32.69 -47.91
CA GLY A 615 7.59 -32.27 -46.88
C GLY A 615 7.18 -30.81 -47.01
N THR A 616 5.88 -30.56 -46.92
CA THR A 616 5.19 -29.27 -47.13
C THR A 616 4.84 -28.62 -45.80
N ILE A 617 5.17 -27.34 -45.65
CA ILE A 617 4.78 -26.52 -44.48
C ILE A 617 3.31 -26.11 -44.64
N ILE A 618 2.52 -26.23 -43.57
CA ILE A 618 1.10 -25.83 -43.55
C ILE A 618 0.94 -24.45 -42.90
N ASP A 619 -0.03 -23.66 -43.37
CA ASP A 619 -0.57 -22.47 -42.69
C ASP A 619 0.52 -21.47 -42.24
N ASP A 620 1.53 -21.21 -43.08
CA ASP A 620 2.67 -20.32 -42.78
C ASP A 620 3.29 -20.54 -41.38
N SER A 621 3.28 -21.80 -40.93
CA SER A 621 3.76 -22.18 -39.61
C SER A 621 5.28 -22.08 -39.45
N ASP A 622 6.01 -21.73 -40.53
CA ASP A 622 7.38 -21.23 -40.47
C ASP A 622 7.51 -19.92 -39.67
N LYS A 623 6.43 -19.13 -39.55
CA LYS A 623 6.40 -17.84 -38.84
C LYS A 623 5.73 -17.91 -37.46
N LYS A 624 5.25 -19.09 -37.07
CA LYS A 624 4.47 -19.36 -35.86
C LYS A 624 5.33 -20.07 -34.79
N PRO A 625 4.97 -20.00 -33.50
CA PRO A 625 5.72 -20.69 -32.44
C PRO A 625 5.64 -22.23 -32.53
N VAL A 626 4.67 -22.77 -33.29
CA VAL A 626 4.56 -24.20 -33.62
C VAL A 626 4.67 -24.35 -35.13
N LEU A 627 5.63 -25.15 -35.60
CA LEU A 627 5.80 -25.51 -37.01
C LEU A 627 5.06 -26.82 -37.31
N MET A 628 4.32 -26.85 -38.43
CA MET A 628 3.61 -28.03 -38.92
C MET A 628 4.06 -28.40 -40.33
N LEU A 629 4.45 -29.66 -40.49
CA LEU A 629 4.97 -30.22 -41.74
C LEU A 629 4.23 -31.50 -42.09
N THR A 630 3.73 -31.63 -43.32
CA THR A 630 3.12 -32.86 -43.87
C THR A 630 3.88 -33.38 -45.07
N ASN A 631 3.46 -34.53 -45.62
CA ASN A 631 4.10 -35.18 -46.77
C ASN A 631 5.58 -35.52 -46.51
N ILE A 632 5.89 -35.89 -45.26
CA ILE A 632 7.22 -36.33 -44.86
C ILE A 632 7.48 -37.76 -45.33
N VAL A 633 8.72 -38.04 -45.71
CA VAL A 633 9.23 -39.39 -46.01
C VAL A 633 10.33 -39.79 -45.03
N THR A 634 10.72 -41.06 -45.06
CA THR A 634 11.76 -41.64 -44.20
C THR A 634 13.12 -40.98 -44.38
N GLY A 635 13.85 -40.77 -43.28
CA GLY A 635 15.18 -40.17 -43.25
C GLY A 635 15.32 -39.10 -42.16
N ARG A 636 16.29 -38.18 -42.31
CA ARG A 636 16.58 -37.14 -41.30
C ARG A 636 16.13 -35.76 -41.75
N TYR A 637 15.40 -35.08 -40.88
CA TYR A 637 15.11 -33.66 -40.99
C TYR A 637 15.88 -32.90 -39.91
N VAL A 638 16.26 -31.67 -40.23
CA VAL A 638 16.87 -30.72 -39.29
C VAL A 638 16.22 -29.35 -39.52
N PHE A 639 15.69 -28.77 -38.45
CA PHE A 639 15.08 -27.44 -38.46
C PHE A 639 15.76 -26.57 -37.42
N LYS A 640 15.97 -25.31 -37.81
CA LYS A 640 16.53 -24.25 -36.98
C LYS A 640 15.45 -23.22 -36.70
N LEU A 641 14.99 -23.15 -35.46
CA LEU A 641 14.18 -22.04 -34.99
C LEU A 641 15.10 -20.83 -34.77
N THR A 642 14.69 -19.66 -35.27
CA THR A 642 15.24 -18.36 -34.85
C THR A 642 14.11 -17.54 -34.26
N VAL A 643 14.35 -16.91 -33.11
CA VAL A 643 13.40 -16.01 -32.43
C VAL A 643 13.99 -14.61 -32.35
N HIS A 644 13.13 -13.60 -32.45
CA HIS A 644 13.51 -12.19 -32.38
C HIS A 644 12.66 -11.46 -31.33
N ASP A 645 13.31 -10.56 -30.59
CA ASP A 645 12.67 -9.63 -29.65
C ASP A 645 12.06 -8.40 -30.38
N GLY A 646 11.56 -7.44 -29.61
CA GLY A 646 11.06 -6.15 -30.13
C GLY A 646 12.13 -5.10 -30.47
N GLN A 647 13.41 -5.34 -30.16
CA GLN A 647 14.52 -4.39 -30.39
C GLN A 647 15.45 -4.82 -31.55
N GLY A 648 15.27 -6.02 -32.09
CA GLY A 648 16.03 -6.58 -33.21
C GLY A 648 17.14 -7.55 -32.82
N LEU A 649 17.28 -7.96 -31.53
CA LEU A 649 18.18 -9.06 -31.17
C LEU A 649 17.53 -10.40 -31.52
N SER A 650 18.35 -11.45 -31.60
CA SER A 650 17.87 -12.78 -31.98
C SER A 650 18.75 -13.89 -31.44
N ALA A 651 18.13 -15.02 -31.13
CA ALA A 651 18.82 -16.29 -30.89
C ALA A 651 18.22 -17.41 -31.74
N SER A 652 18.94 -18.51 -31.85
CA SER A 652 18.50 -19.67 -32.63
C SER A 652 18.90 -20.99 -32.01
N ASP A 653 18.02 -21.98 -32.14
CA ASP A 653 18.19 -23.35 -31.65
C ASP A 653 17.84 -24.35 -32.77
N THR A 654 18.34 -25.58 -32.69
CA THR A 654 18.24 -26.59 -33.76
C THR A 654 17.74 -27.93 -33.25
N VAL A 655 16.67 -28.43 -33.87
CA VAL A 655 16.07 -29.74 -33.59
C VAL A 655 16.25 -30.68 -34.79
N SER A 656 16.57 -31.95 -34.53
CA SER A 656 16.65 -32.98 -35.56
C SER A 656 15.64 -34.11 -35.35
N ILE A 657 15.15 -34.65 -36.46
CA ILE A 657 14.02 -35.59 -36.48
C ILE A 657 14.40 -36.76 -37.38
N ILE A 658 14.19 -37.97 -36.86
CA ILE A 658 14.43 -39.21 -37.62
C ILE A 658 13.07 -39.86 -37.93
N VAL A 659 12.71 -39.91 -39.21
CA VAL A 659 11.50 -40.59 -39.69
C VAL A 659 11.86 -42.00 -40.13
N ARG A 660 11.31 -43.01 -39.45
CA ARG A 660 11.53 -44.45 -39.71
C ARG A 660 10.44 -45.02 -40.64
N PRO A 661 10.74 -46.06 -41.45
CA PRO A 661 9.75 -46.74 -42.27
C PRO A 661 8.67 -47.45 -41.43
N ASP A 662 7.48 -47.68 -42.01
CA ASP A 662 6.40 -48.42 -41.34
C ASP A 662 6.82 -49.88 -41.16
N PRO A 663 6.85 -50.44 -39.93
CA PRO A 663 7.21 -51.84 -39.70
C PRO A 663 6.23 -52.83 -40.35
N LEU A 664 5.00 -52.40 -40.68
CA LEU A 664 3.99 -53.21 -41.36
C LEU A 664 4.01 -53.03 -42.88
N LEU A 665 4.94 -52.27 -43.47
CA LEU A 665 4.98 -51.98 -44.91
C LEU A 665 4.96 -53.26 -45.78
N MET A 666 5.64 -54.32 -45.33
CA MET A 666 5.70 -55.62 -46.02
C MET A 666 4.43 -56.49 -45.81
N ASN A 667 3.47 -56.04 -45.00
CA ASN A 667 2.24 -56.76 -44.67
C ASN A 667 0.98 -56.09 -45.24
N LEU A 668 1.12 -55.00 -45.99
CA LEU A 668 0.02 -54.25 -46.59
C LEU A 668 -0.29 -54.72 -48.04
N VAL A 669 -1.57 -54.87 -48.34
CA VAL A 669 -2.13 -55.18 -49.66
C VAL A 669 -3.03 -54.02 -50.10
N GLU A 670 -3.02 -53.71 -51.39
CA GLU A 670 -3.88 -52.74 -52.05
C GLU A 670 -4.93 -53.47 -52.91
N VAL A 671 -6.21 -53.20 -52.67
CA VAL A 671 -7.33 -53.65 -53.50
C VAL A 671 -7.97 -52.43 -54.16
N THR A 672 -7.94 -52.38 -55.49
CA THR A 672 -8.58 -51.33 -56.28
C THR A 672 -9.99 -51.76 -56.66
N ILE A 673 -10.99 -50.92 -56.36
CA ILE A 673 -12.42 -51.18 -56.66
C ILE A 673 -12.95 -50.18 -57.69
N THR A 674 -13.97 -50.57 -58.47
CA THR A 674 -14.56 -49.68 -59.49
C THR A 674 -15.34 -48.49 -58.92
N THR A 675 -15.63 -48.47 -57.61
CA THR A 675 -16.32 -47.38 -56.93
C THR A 675 -15.46 -46.11 -56.88
N GLU A 676 -16.03 -44.97 -57.25
CA GLU A 676 -15.37 -43.65 -57.13
C GLU A 676 -15.29 -43.19 -55.67
N ALA A 677 -14.20 -42.50 -55.33
CA ALA A 677 -13.92 -42.01 -53.97
C ALA A 677 -14.90 -40.94 -53.46
N THR A 678 -15.68 -40.35 -54.36
CA THR A 678 -16.77 -39.40 -54.06
C THR A 678 -18.07 -40.08 -53.60
N VAL A 679 -18.22 -41.39 -53.84
CA VAL A 679 -19.46 -42.14 -53.62
C VAL A 679 -19.36 -43.12 -52.46
N LEU A 680 -18.18 -43.71 -52.21
CA LEU A 680 -18.00 -44.76 -51.19
C LEU A 680 -18.32 -44.25 -49.78
N THR A 681 -19.38 -44.79 -49.17
CA THR A 681 -19.75 -44.51 -47.79
C THR A 681 -18.98 -45.38 -46.79
N ALA A 682 -18.84 -44.91 -45.54
CA ALA A 682 -18.25 -45.69 -44.45
C ALA A 682 -18.98 -47.04 -44.24
N THR A 683 -20.31 -47.06 -44.35
CA THR A 683 -21.12 -48.29 -44.26
C THR A 683 -20.87 -49.29 -45.38
N GLU A 684 -20.50 -48.83 -46.58
CA GLU A 684 -20.09 -49.73 -47.67
C GLU A 684 -18.66 -50.22 -47.47
N LEU A 685 -17.76 -49.38 -46.95
CA LEU A 685 -16.41 -49.77 -46.56
C LEU A 685 -16.42 -50.85 -45.47
N ASP A 686 -17.20 -50.67 -44.39
CA ASP A 686 -17.40 -51.68 -43.34
C ASP A 686 -17.91 -53.01 -43.92
N SER A 687 -18.85 -52.93 -44.89
CA SER A 687 -19.38 -54.10 -45.60
C SER A 687 -18.31 -54.78 -46.47
N ILE A 688 -17.40 -54.02 -47.07
CA ILE A 688 -16.26 -54.53 -47.84
C ILE A 688 -15.21 -55.15 -46.91
N GLU A 689 -14.89 -54.53 -45.77
CA GLU A 689 -13.95 -55.07 -44.76
C GLU A 689 -14.43 -56.44 -44.26
N GLN A 690 -15.71 -56.55 -43.87
CA GLN A 690 -16.30 -57.80 -43.40
C GLN A 690 -16.28 -58.91 -44.46
N LYS A 691 -16.60 -58.58 -45.73
CA LYS A 691 -16.52 -59.55 -46.84
C LYS A 691 -15.09 -59.98 -47.14
N LEU A 692 -14.12 -59.05 -47.12
CA LEU A 692 -12.70 -59.37 -47.27
C LEU A 692 -12.20 -60.28 -46.13
N ALA A 693 -12.58 -60.03 -44.88
CA ALA A 693 -12.23 -60.88 -43.75
C ALA A 693 -12.75 -62.33 -43.94
N LEU A 694 -14.02 -62.48 -44.34
CA LEU A 694 -14.64 -63.78 -44.64
C LEU A 694 -14.02 -64.48 -45.87
N LEU A 695 -13.51 -63.71 -46.86
CA LEU A 695 -12.83 -64.26 -48.04
C LEU A 695 -11.45 -64.85 -47.71
N ILE A 696 -10.73 -64.23 -46.76
CA ILE A 696 -9.32 -64.51 -46.45
C ILE A 696 -9.18 -65.62 -45.39
N GLY A 697 -10.19 -65.85 -44.54
CA GLY A 697 -10.18 -66.99 -43.63
C GLY A 697 -11.51 -67.24 -42.92
N ASP A 698 -11.71 -68.48 -42.46
CA ASP A 698 -12.97 -68.99 -41.91
C ASP A 698 -13.26 -68.47 -40.49
N ASN A 699 -13.50 -67.16 -40.35
CA ASN A 699 -13.86 -66.41 -39.14
C ASN A 699 -12.74 -66.11 -38.11
N LEU A 700 -11.47 -66.39 -38.42
CA LEU A 700 -10.31 -66.06 -37.55
C LEU A 700 -9.34 -65.00 -38.12
N ALA A 701 -9.64 -64.48 -39.31
CA ALA A 701 -8.94 -63.35 -39.91
C ALA A 701 -9.71 -62.04 -39.62
N LYS A 702 -8.99 -61.00 -39.20
CA LYS A 702 -9.51 -59.63 -39.17
C LYS A 702 -8.74 -58.79 -40.19
N VAL A 703 -9.46 -58.13 -41.09
CA VAL A 703 -8.88 -57.09 -41.94
C VAL A 703 -8.73 -55.81 -41.09
N GLN A 704 -7.69 -55.03 -41.37
CA GLN A 704 -7.43 -53.73 -40.73
C GLN A 704 -7.13 -52.73 -41.84
N VAL A 705 -8.12 -51.91 -42.23
CA VAL A 705 -7.90 -50.84 -43.22
C VAL A 705 -6.96 -49.79 -42.63
N ARG A 706 -5.86 -49.54 -43.35
CA ARG A 706 -4.75 -48.66 -42.93
C ARG A 706 -4.81 -47.30 -43.60
N GLU A 707 -5.21 -47.27 -44.87
CA GLU A 707 -5.28 -46.06 -45.69
C GLU A 707 -6.30 -46.28 -46.83
N LEU A 708 -7.00 -45.21 -47.22
CA LEU A 708 -7.79 -45.16 -48.45
C LEU A 708 -7.09 -44.19 -49.40
N LYS A 709 -6.61 -44.69 -50.53
CA LYS A 709 -6.03 -43.86 -51.60
C LYS A 709 -7.02 -43.72 -52.74
N VAL A 710 -6.81 -42.71 -53.58
CA VAL A 710 -7.57 -42.50 -54.82
C VAL A 710 -6.61 -42.68 -55.98
N GLU A 711 -6.93 -43.55 -56.94
CA GLU A 711 -6.13 -43.74 -58.16
C GLU A 711 -6.24 -42.48 -59.04
N PRO A 712 -5.16 -41.68 -59.20
CA PRO A 712 -5.26 -40.32 -59.75
C PRO A 712 -5.66 -40.26 -61.24
N ARG A 713 -5.68 -41.39 -61.95
CA ARG A 713 -6.13 -41.49 -63.34
C ARG A 713 -7.60 -41.89 -63.50
N THR A 714 -8.21 -42.53 -62.50
CA THR A 714 -9.56 -43.12 -62.62
C THR A 714 -10.54 -42.68 -61.54
N GLY A 715 -10.09 -41.99 -60.48
CA GLY A 715 -10.95 -41.59 -59.35
C GLY A 715 -11.40 -42.74 -58.45
N GLN A 716 -10.94 -43.96 -58.74
CA GLN A 716 -11.29 -45.18 -58.05
C GLN A 716 -10.65 -45.29 -56.66
N VAL A 717 -11.37 -45.90 -55.72
CA VAL A 717 -10.84 -46.16 -54.38
C VAL A 717 -9.84 -47.32 -54.42
N VAL A 718 -8.72 -47.11 -53.74
CA VAL A 718 -7.71 -48.12 -53.44
C VAL A 718 -7.70 -48.33 -51.93
N ILE A 719 -8.21 -49.48 -51.48
CA ILE A 719 -8.25 -49.84 -50.07
C ILE A 719 -6.92 -50.51 -49.72
N VAL A 720 -6.17 -49.90 -48.79
CA VAL A 720 -4.90 -50.43 -48.31
C VAL A 720 -5.10 -51.01 -46.92
N PHE A 721 -4.81 -52.30 -46.74
CA PHE A 721 -5.04 -53.02 -45.49
C PHE A 721 -3.99 -54.09 -45.22
N PHE A 722 -3.90 -54.52 -43.96
CA PHE A 722 -3.22 -55.75 -43.56
C PHE A 722 -4.23 -56.72 -42.93
N VAL A 723 -3.81 -57.96 -42.71
CA VAL A 723 -4.68 -59.01 -42.14
C VAL A 723 -4.05 -59.61 -40.90
N GLU A 724 -4.79 -59.52 -39.80
CA GLU A 724 -4.48 -60.12 -38.51
C GLU A 724 -5.13 -61.49 -38.41
N ARG A 725 -4.36 -62.54 -38.14
CA ARG A 725 -4.86 -63.89 -37.85
C ARG A 725 -4.73 -64.17 -36.37
N LYS A 726 -5.82 -64.64 -35.75
CA LYS A 726 -5.79 -65.19 -34.39
C LYS A 726 -5.53 -66.69 -34.43
N THR A 727 -4.35 -67.10 -33.96
CA THR A 727 -4.04 -68.52 -33.71
C THR A 727 -4.81 -69.03 -32.49
N GLY A 728 -5.13 -70.33 -32.46
CA GLY A 728 -6.19 -70.87 -31.60
C GLY A 728 -5.90 -70.95 -30.10
N LEU A 729 -6.87 -70.50 -29.31
CA LEU A 729 -7.24 -70.90 -27.93
C LEU A 729 -6.23 -70.87 -26.76
N GLU A 730 -4.93 -71.16 -26.94
CA GLU A 730 -3.99 -71.23 -25.81
C GLU A 730 -3.34 -69.87 -25.45
N ASP A 731 -3.31 -68.91 -26.39
CA ASP A 731 -2.72 -67.59 -26.18
C ASP A 731 -3.59 -66.51 -26.84
N LYS A 732 -4.45 -65.83 -26.07
CA LYS A 732 -5.55 -64.99 -26.60
C LYS A 732 -5.10 -63.67 -27.24
N ASP A 733 -3.92 -63.18 -26.85
CA ASP A 733 -3.43 -61.85 -27.20
C ASP A 733 -2.33 -61.89 -28.27
N LYS A 734 -1.88 -63.09 -28.69
CA LYS A 734 -0.89 -63.24 -29.74
C LYS A 734 -1.51 -63.13 -31.12
N VAL A 735 -1.58 -61.89 -31.62
CA VAL A 735 -2.00 -61.57 -32.99
C VAL A 735 -0.81 -61.74 -33.95
N GLU A 736 -0.97 -62.58 -34.96
CA GLU A 736 0.01 -62.75 -36.05
C GLU A 736 -0.48 -62.03 -37.30
N VAL A 737 0.39 -61.25 -37.97
CA VAL A 737 0.03 -60.57 -39.23
C VAL A 737 0.40 -61.49 -40.40
N ILE A 738 -0.56 -61.73 -41.30
CA ILE A 738 -0.34 -62.57 -42.49
C ILE A 738 0.55 -61.80 -43.49
N PRO A 739 1.62 -62.41 -44.05
CA PRO A 739 2.41 -61.79 -45.11
C PRO A 739 1.56 -61.37 -46.31
N ALA A 740 1.82 -60.18 -46.85
CA ALA A 740 0.97 -59.58 -47.88
C ALA A 740 0.87 -60.43 -49.17
N LEU A 741 1.94 -61.11 -49.56
CA LEU A 741 1.99 -62.00 -50.72
C LEU A 741 0.98 -63.17 -50.63
N GLU A 742 0.80 -63.74 -49.43
CA GLU A 742 -0.17 -64.84 -49.22
C GLU A 742 -1.61 -64.31 -49.23
N VAL A 743 -1.85 -63.11 -48.71
CA VAL A 743 -3.16 -62.43 -48.80
C VAL A 743 -3.49 -62.11 -50.26
N GLU A 744 -2.53 -61.57 -51.02
CA GLU A 744 -2.67 -61.30 -52.47
C GLU A 744 -3.01 -62.60 -53.23
N ARG A 745 -2.30 -63.70 -52.95
CA ARG A 745 -2.54 -65.01 -53.56
C ARG A 745 -3.94 -65.57 -53.25
N ILE A 746 -4.34 -65.57 -51.98
CA ILE A 746 -5.68 -66.04 -51.55
C ILE A 746 -6.77 -65.22 -52.24
N LEU A 747 -6.64 -63.89 -52.26
CA LEU A 747 -7.66 -63.03 -52.87
C LEU A 747 -7.73 -63.21 -54.39
N LYS A 748 -6.60 -63.23 -55.10
CA LYS A 748 -6.57 -63.53 -56.56
C LYS A 748 -7.30 -64.84 -56.86
N GLU A 749 -7.02 -65.91 -56.12
CA GLU A 749 -7.66 -67.21 -56.33
C GLU A 749 -9.19 -67.19 -56.09
N LYS A 750 -9.66 -66.42 -55.09
CA LYS A 750 -11.08 -66.30 -54.77
C LYS A 750 -11.83 -65.45 -55.81
N PHE A 751 -11.30 -64.27 -56.17
CA PHE A 751 -11.93 -63.36 -57.12
C PHE A 751 -11.90 -63.87 -58.58
N TRP A 752 -10.95 -64.75 -58.93
CA TRP A 752 -10.96 -65.43 -60.23
C TRP A 752 -12.13 -66.42 -60.38
N ARG A 753 -12.71 -66.89 -59.26
CA ARG A 753 -13.92 -67.71 -59.24
C ARG A 753 -15.19 -66.85 -59.26
N ASP A 754 -15.28 -65.87 -58.37
CA ASP A 754 -16.44 -64.97 -58.21
C ASP A 754 -16.00 -63.50 -58.06
N TYR A 755 -16.00 -62.74 -59.16
CA TYR A 755 -15.49 -61.35 -59.18
C TYR A 755 -16.44 -60.30 -58.57
N THR A 756 -17.70 -60.67 -58.28
CA THR A 756 -18.75 -59.76 -57.77
C THR A 756 -18.95 -59.84 -56.25
N ILE A 757 -18.21 -60.70 -55.55
CA ILE A 757 -18.48 -61.10 -54.16
C ILE A 757 -18.41 -59.96 -53.12
N LEU A 758 -17.77 -58.83 -53.42
CA LEU A 758 -17.80 -57.64 -52.56
C LEU A 758 -19.06 -56.78 -52.71
N GLY A 759 -19.83 -56.96 -53.79
CA GLY A 759 -20.90 -56.03 -54.21
C GLY A 759 -20.43 -54.88 -55.10
N THR A 760 -19.12 -54.78 -55.34
CA THR A 760 -18.48 -53.90 -56.34
C THR A 760 -17.42 -54.72 -57.08
N SER A 761 -17.06 -54.34 -58.30
CA SER A 761 -16.05 -55.06 -59.09
C SER A 761 -14.64 -54.64 -58.68
N VAL A 762 -13.78 -55.64 -58.46
CA VAL A 762 -12.35 -55.43 -58.19
C VAL A 762 -11.60 -55.27 -59.50
N VAL A 763 -10.80 -54.20 -59.62
CA VAL A 763 -9.99 -53.88 -60.80
C VAL A 763 -8.60 -54.54 -60.72
N GLY A 764 -8.06 -54.69 -59.52
CA GLY A 764 -6.76 -55.31 -59.28
C GLY A 764 -6.43 -55.46 -57.80
N ILE A 765 -5.57 -56.42 -57.49
CA ILE A 765 -5.13 -56.78 -56.14
C ILE A 765 -3.62 -56.95 -56.19
N ARG A 766 -2.89 -56.16 -55.40
CA ARG A 766 -1.42 -56.14 -55.39
C ARG A 766 -0.88 -55.82 -54.00
N THR A 767 0.27 -56.40 -53.63
CA THR A 767 1.13 -55.96 -52.53
C THR A 767 1.48 -54.46 -52.66
N THR A 768 1.55 -53.71 -51.54
CA THR A 768 1.87 -52.26 -51.56
C THR A 768 3.23 -51.98 -52.19
N VAL A 769 4.28 -52.58 -51.63
CA VAL A 769 5.65 -52.65 -52.14
C VAL A 769 5.83 -54.00 -52.82
N CYS A 770 6.55 -54.08 -53.94
CA CYS A 770 6.79 -55.39 -54.54
C CYS A 770 7.68 -56.27 -53.66
N GLN A 771 7.26 -57.53 -53.46
CA GLN A 771 7.92 -58.53 -52.62
C GLN A 771 8.37 -59.76 -53.42
N ASN A 772 8.23 -59.71 -54.74
CA ASN A 772 8.59 -60.81 -55.63
C ASN A 772 10.13 -60.91 -55.76
N ASP A 773 10.67 -62.07 -55.41
CA ASP A 773 12.11 -62.40 -55.49
C ASP A 773 12.57 -62.65 -56.94
N CYS A 774 11.65 -62.63 -57.91
CA CYS A 774 11.93 -62.73 -59.35
C CYS A 774 12.80 -63.94 -59.71
N SER A 775 12.57 -65.06 -59.01
CA SER A 775 13.30 -66.33 -59.17
C SER A 775 14.83 -66.19 -58.98
N GLY A 776 15.29 -65.16 -58.24
CA GLY A 776 16.71 -64.81 -58.11
C GLY A 776 17.36 -64.28 -59.40
N HIS A 777 16.57 -64.02 -60.45
CA HIS A 777 17.02 -63.78 -61.83
C HIS A 777 16.42 -62.51 -62.46
N GLY A 778 15.75 -61.69 -61.65
CA GLY A 778 15.29 -60.34 -62.00
C GLY A 778 15.41 -59.37 -60.83
N VAL A 779 14.88 -58.17 -61.01
CA VAL A 779 14.61 -57.21 -59.94
C VAL A 779 13.17 -56.75 -60.10
N CYS A 780 12.37 -56.78 -59.03
CA CYS A 780 10.99 -56.32 -59.14
C CYS A 780 10.91 -54.80 -59.27
N ASN A 781 10.11 -54.32 -60.22
CA ASN A 781 9.82 -52.90 -60.38
C ASN A 781 8.84 -52.44 -59.30
N ALA A 782 9.19 -51.40 -58.54
CA ALA A 782 8.33 -50.84 -57.51
C ALA A 782 7.03 -50.21 -58.06
N GLU A 783 7.02 -49.73 -59.30
CA GLU A 783 5.84 -49.08 -59.91
C GLU A 783 4.88 -50.11 -60.53
N THR A 784 5.36 -50.97 -61.44
CA THR A 784 4.50 -51.98 -62.09
C THR A 784 4.23 -53.19 -61.18
N ARG A 785 5.08 -53.46 -60.19
CA ARG A 785 5.05 -54.64 -59.31
C ARG A 785 5.26 -55.97 -60.06
N GLU A 786 5.94 -55.89 -61.20
CA GLU A 786 6.33 -57.02 -62.04
C GLU A 786 7.87 -57.15 -62.07
N CYS A 787 8.38 -58.36 -62.33
CA CYS A 787 9.81 -58.59 -62.41
C CYS A 787 10.41 -58.12 -63.74
N ILE A 788 11.45 -57.27 -63.64
CA ILE A 788 12.34 -56.98 -64.75
C ILE A 788 13.45 -58.03 -64.72
N CYS A 789 13.39 -58.98 -65.64
CA CYS A 789 14.36 -60.07 -65.74
C CYS A 789 15.73 -59.57 -66.24
N GLN A 790 16.80 -60.21 -65.76
CA GLN A 790 18.16 -59.98 -66.26
C GLN A 790 18.29 -60.51 -67.70
N SER A 791 19.27 -60.02 -68.46
CA SER A 791 19.38 -60.13 -69.93
C SER A 791 19.45 -61.54 -70.57
N PHE A 792 19.32 -62.61 -69.78
CA PHE A 792 19.29 -64.02 -70.22
C PHE A 792 18.07 -64.80 -69.69
N TRP A 793 17.14 -64.12 -69.03
CA TRP A 793 15.94 -64.67 -68.41
C TRP A 793 14.69 -63.93 -68.90
N MET A 794 13.56 -64.60 -68.91
CA MET A 794 12.27 -64.06 -69.35
C MET A 794 11.12 -64.64 -68.50
N PRO A 795 9.95 -63.97 -68.50
CA PRO A 795 8.72 -64.56 -67.97
C PRO A 795 8.38 -65.90 -68.64
N ASP A 796 7.71 -66.77 -67.90
CA ASP A 796 7.09 -67.99 -68.44
C ASP A 796 6.17 -67.64 -69.63
N ILE A 797 6.08 -68.52 -70.64
CA ILE A 797 5.14 -68.33 -71.75
C ILE A 797 3.67 -68.27 -71.27
N PHE A 798 3.34 -68.87 -70.13
CA PHE A 798 2.03 -68.81 -69.49
C PHE A 798 1.68 -67.43 -68.89
N TYR A 799 2.66 -66.55 -68.63
CA TYR A 799 2.41 -65.16 -68.26
C TYR A 799 1.76 -64.38 -69.42
N PHE A 800 2.20 -64.63 -70.67
CA PHE A 800 1.59 -64.00 -71.86
C PHE A 800 0.15 -64.45 -72.15
N TRP A 801 -0.34 -65.48 -71.46
CA TRP A 801 -1.76 -65.89 -71.46
C TRP A 801 -2.51 -65.53 -70.18
N GLY A 802 -1.87 -64.81 -69.24
CA GLY A 802 -2.48 -64.39 -67.97
C GLY A 802 -2.74 -65.54 -66.98
N ILE A 803 -2.03 -66.68 -67.14
CA ILE A 803 -2.20 -67.89 -66.33
C ILE A 803 -1.15 -67.97 -65.21
N ALA A 804 0.03 -67.38 -65.44
CA ALA A 804 1.13 -67.32 -64.48
C ALA A 804 1.51 -65.87 -64.13
N GLU A 805 2.15 -65.68 -62.98
CA GLU A 805 2.68 -64.37 -62.55
C GLU A 805 3.99 -64.03 -63.29
N ALA A 806 4.39 -62.76 -63.25
CA ALA A 806 5.58 -62.25 -63.93
C ALA A 806 6.89 -62.65 -63.22
N ASN A 807 7.27 -63.94 -63.30
CA ASN A 807 8.46 -64.50 -62.67
C ASN A 807 9.53 -64.90 -63.71
N CYS A 808 10.81 -64.70 -63.39
CA CYS A 808 11.92 -64.85 -64.33
C CYS A 808 12.46 -66.30 -64.43
N ASP A 809 11.56 -67.28 -64.42
CA ASP A 809 11.89 -68.71 -64.33
C ASP A 809 12.52 -69.28 -65.61
N TRP A 810 12.26 -68.67 -66.78
CA TRP A 810 12.64 -69.24 -68.08
C TRP A 810 13.93 -68.62 -68.61
N SER A 811 15.01 -69.40 -68.72
CA SER A 811 16.24 -68.95 -69.39
C SER A 811 16.06 -68.93 -70.91
N ILE A 812 16.34 -67.78 -71.52
CA ILE A 812 16.22 -67.53 -72.97
C ILE A 812 17.02 -68.57 -73.78
N LEU A 813 18.16 -69.03 -73.28
CA LEU A 813 18.97 -70.06 -73.93
C LEU A 813 18.24 -71.41 -74.00
N TYR A 814 17.62 -71.87 -72.90
CA TYR A 814 16.85 -73.12 -72.90
C TYR A 814 15.58 -73.02 -73.74
N VAL A 815 14.94 -71.84 -73.79
CA VAL A 815 13.79 -71.60 -74.67
C VAL A 815 14.20 -71.70 -76.15
N ILE A 816 15.31 -71.06 -76.55
CA ILE A 816 15.82 -71.14 -77.93
C ILE A 816 16.21 -72.59 -78.29
N VAL A 817 16.91 -73.29 -77.40
CA VAL A 817 17.28 -74.71 -77.61
C VAL A 817 16.03 -75.60 -77.68
N GLY A 818 15.03 -75.36 -76.84
CA GLY A 818 13.74 -76.06 -76.87
C GLY A 818 12.98 -75.84 -78.17
N VAL A 819 12.87 -74.59 -78.65
CA VAL A 819 12.25 -74.24 -79.93
C VAL A 819 13.01 -74.87 -81.11
N LEU A 820 14.34 -74.89 -81.08
CA LEU A 820 15.15 -75.57 -82.10
C LEU A 820 14.94 -77.09 -82.07
N ILE A 821 14.89 -77.73 -80.90
CA ILE A 821 14.58 -79.16 -80.76
C ILE A 821 13.18 -79.45 -81.29
N VAL A 822 12.17 -78.66 -80.92
CA VAL A 822 10.80 -78.79 -81.43
C VAL A 822 10.76 -78.59 -82.95
N PHE A 823 11.52 -77.64 -83.50
CA PHE A 823 11.63 -77.47 -84.95
C PHE A 823 12.30 -78.66 -85.63
N PHE A 824 13.37 -79.22 -85.07
CA PHE A 824 14.01 -80.43 -85.60
C PHE A 824 13.15 -81.69 -85.45
N VAL A 825 12.36 -81.80 -84.38
CA VAL A 825 11.40 -82.89 -84.16
C VAL A 825 10.21 -82.76 -85.11
N LEU A 826 9.62 -81.57 -85.28
CA LEU A 826 8.55 -81.32 -86.25
C LEU A 826 9.06 -81.51 -87.69
N SER A 827 10.25 -81.01 -88.03
CA SER A 827 10.90 -81.26 -89.32
C SER A 827 11.18 -82.76 -89.51
N GLY A 828 11.64 -83.46 -88.47
CA GLY A 828 11.85 -84.91 -88.47
C GLY A 828 10.55 -85.72 -88.60
N ILE A 829 9.44 -85.25 -88.03
CA ILE A 829 8.10 -85.82 -88.18
C ILE A 829 7.57 -85.54 -89.59
N CYS A 830 7.70 -84.33 -90.13
CA CYS A 830 7.36 -84.01 -91.52
C CYS A 830 8.23 -84.79 -92.53
N TRP A 831 9.50 -84.99 -92.23
CA TRP A 831 10.42 -85.84 -92.99
C TRP A 831 10.01 -87.32 -92.88
N GLY A 832 9.62 -87.78 -91.69
CA GLY A 832 9.09 -89.13 -91.45
C GLY A 832 7.80 -89.38 -92.22
N ILE A 833 6.85 -88.44 -92.18
CA ILE A 833 5.59 -88.47 -92.92
C ILE A 833 5.87 -88.48 -94.43
N THR A 834 6.74 -87.60 -94.94
CA THR A 834 7.09 -87.60 -96.38
C THR A 834 7.87 -88.85 -96.79
N CYS A 835 8.67 -89.45 -95.90
CA CYS A 835 9.30 -90.76 -96.12
C CYS A 835 8.29 -91.92 -96.11
N LEU A 836 7.27 -91.88 -95.25
CA LEU A 836 6.16 -92.84 -95.25
C LEU A 836 5.32 -92.71 -96.53
N CYS A 837 4.97 -91.49 -96.94
CA CYS A 837 4.32 -91.21 -98.22
C CYS A 837 5.16 -91.65 -99.43
N ARG A 838 6.50 -91.63 -99.33
CA ARG A 838 7.44 -92.15 -100.35
C ARG A 838 7.67 -93.67 -100.29
N ARG A 839 7.18 -94.37 -99.26
CA ARG A 839 7.36 -95.83 -99.08
C ARG A 839 6.16 -96.67 -99.49
N THR A 840 5.14 -96.09 -100.14
CA THR A 840 4.12 -96.86 -100.86
C THR A 840 4.64 -97.24 -102.27
N PRO A 841 4.54 -98.52 -102.69
CA PRO A 841 5.15 -98.98 -103.94
C PRO A 841 4.31 -98.60 -105.17
N LYS A 842 4.98 -98.19 -106.26
CA LYS A 842 4.33 -97.88 -107.55
C LYS A 842 3.78 -99.16 -108.22
N PRO A 843 2.51 -99.21 -108.64
CA PRO A 843 1.99 -100.30 -109.49
C PRO A 843 2.50 -100.20 -110.95
N ARG A 844 2.40 -101.30 -111.70
CA ARG A 844 2.94 -101.44 -113.07
C ARG A 844 1.87 -101.35 -114.19
N THR A 845 2.01 -100.33 -115.04
CA THR A 845 1.81 -100.31 -116.51
C THR A 845 0.51 -100.78 -117.21
N ARG A 846 -0.06 -99.85 -118.03
CA ARG A 846 -0.88 -100.01 -119.27
C ARG A 846 -2.34 -100.51 -119.13
N PRO A 847 -3.25 -100.23 -120.11
CA PRO A 847 -3.24 -99.23 -121.20
C PRO A 847 -4.41 -98.21 -121.15
N LYS A 848 -4.53 -97.32 -122.16
CA LYS A 848 -5.61 -96.30 -122.31
C LYS A 848 -6.95 -96.90 -122.81
N PRO A 849 -8.07 -96.16 -122.66
CA PRO A 849 -8.63 -95.47 -123.84
C PRO A 849 -8.90 -93.95 -123.64
N GLN A 850 -9.41 -93.28 -124.68
CA GLN A 850 -9.74 -91.84 -124.73
C GLN A 850 -11.26 -91.60 -124.61
N LYS A 851 -11.69 -90.37 -124.29
CA LYS A 851 -12.58 -89.53 -125.16
C LYS A 851 -12.92 -88.15 -124.55
N TYR A 852 -13.30 -87.25 -125.47
CA TYR A 852 -13.92 -85.90 -125.45
C TYR A 852 -14.58 -85.40 -124.14
N SER A 853 -14.54 -84.11 -123.73
CA SER A 853 -14.56 -82.77 -124.40
C SER A 853 -15.96 -82.12 -124.55
N LEU A 854 -16.28 -81.20 -123.63
CA LEU A 854 -17.07 -79.96 -123.79
C LEU A 854 -16.45 -78.92 -122.81
N LEU A 855 -16.05 -77.70 -123.20
CA LEU A 855 -16.79 -76.52 -123.70
C LEU A 855 -17.56 -75.75 -122.62
N GLN A 856 -17.06 -74.53 -122.32
CA GLN A 856 -17.74 -73.23 -122.05
C GLN A 856 -18.90 -73.15 -121.01
N THR A 857 -19.15 -72.03 -120.32
CA THR A 857 -18.68 -70.62 -120.38
C THR A 857 -18.11 -70.18 -119.00
N ASN A 858 -17.19 -69.20 -118.83
CA ASN A 858 -17.02 -67.80 -119.31
C ASN A 858 -17.67 -66.74 -118.39
N ASP A 859 -17.15 -65.50 -118.47
CA ASP A 859 -17.64 -64.24 -117.86
C ASP A 859 -17.31 -64.08 -116.34
N GLU A 860 -16.34 -63.24 -115.91
CA GLU A 860 -16.29 -61.75 -115.77
C GLU A 860 -16.73 -61.29 -114.34
N GLU A 861 -16.10 -60.36 -113.60
CA GLU A 861 -14.91 -59.48 -113.73
C GLU A 861 -14.02 -59.65 -112.44
N LEU A 862 -12.68 -59.59 -112.39
CA LEU A 862 -11.73 -58.45 -112.54
C LEU A 862 -12.03 -57.21 -111.66
N PRO A 863 -11.02 -56.48 -111.13
CA PRO A 863 -9.66 -56.85 -110.68
C PRO A 863 -9.34 -56.21 -109.27
N SER A 864 -8.14 -56.17 -108.67
CA SER A 864 -6.76 -56.59 -109.04
C SER A 864 -5.90 -56.91 -107.81
N PHE A 865 -5.02 -57.90 -107.94
CA PHE A 865 -3.61 -58.02 -107.46
C PHE A 865 -3.14 -57.21 -106.22
N ASN A 866 -2.66 -57.84 -105.15
CA ASN A 866 -1.40 -58.63 -104.98
C ASN A 866 -0.11 -57.79 -105.12
N ARG A 867 0.88 -57.77 -104.21
CA ARG A 867 1.46 -58.74 -103.22
C ARG A 867 2.63 -59.57 -103.80
N ALA A 868 3.73 -59.61 -103.03
CA ALA A 868 4.99 -60.35 -103.22
C ALA A 868 5.85 -59.86 -104.41
N GLY A 869 7.18 -60.05 -104.43
CA GLY A 869 8.13 -60.57 -103.42
C GLY A 869 9.52 -59.92 -103.68
N ALA A 870 10.54 -59.92 -102.82
CA ALA A 870 11.15 -60.96 -101.97
C ALA A 870 12.62 -61.18 -102.43
N ASN A 871 13.53 -61.43 -101.48
CA ASN A 871 14.94 -61.86 -101.64
C ASN A 871 16.00 -60.83 -102.12
N ASN A 872 17.05 -60.69 -101.30
CA ASN A 872 18.47 -61.04 -101.54
C ASN A 872 19.08 -60.79 -102.96
N SER A 873 20.34 -60.32 -103.10
CA SER A 873 21.36 -59.87 -102.12
C SER A 873 22.52 -59.14 -102.85
N ASP A 874 23.56 -58.76 -102.10
CA ASP A 874 24.96 -58.56 -102.56
C ASP A 874 25.35 -57.28 -103.34
N THR A 875 25.79 -56.28 -102.55
CA THR A 875 27.10 -55.55 -102.63
C THR A 875 27.56 -54.75 -103.87
N GLU A 876 28.47 -53.80 -103.57
CA GLU A 876 29.33 -52.97 -104.44
C GLU A 876 28.70 -51.71 -105.10
N THR A 877 29.05 -50.55 -104.51
CA THR A 877 29.73 -49.36 -105.10
C THR A 877 29.61 -49.09 -106.61
N ASP A 878 29.55 -47.83 -107.08
CA ASP A 878 30.28 -46.64 -106.61
C ASP A 878 29.65 -45.30 -107.06
N SER A 879 30.05 -44.18 -106.42
CA SER A 879 29.99 -42.76 -106.85
C SER A 879 28.62 -42.06 -107.05
N ASP A 880 28.46 -40.72 -106.88
CA ASP A 880 29.12 -39.68 -106.05
C ASP A 880 28.27 -38.36 -106.13
N VAL A 881 28.69 -37.28 -105.44
CA VAL A 881 28.42 -35.83 -105.69
C VAL A 881 27.20 -35.15 -105.01
N LEU A 882 27.47 -34.57 -103.81
CA LEU A 882 27.04 -33.24 -103.28
C LEU A 882 25.53 -32.97 -102.94
N PHE A 883 25.15 -32.00 -102.09
CA PHE A 883 25.88 -31.03 -101.22
C PHE A 883 25.10 -30.79 -99.91
N GLU A 884 25.76 -30.14 -98.93
CA GLU A 884 25.21 -29.46 -97.73
C GLU A 884 24.64 -30.34 -96.60
N SER A 885 25.16 -30.16 -95.38
CA SER A 885 24.70 -30.89 -94.19
C SER A 885 24.66 -30.05 -92.90
N ARG A 886 24.06 -30.61 -91.86
CA ARG A 886 23.64 -29.94 -90.61
C ARG A 886 24.05 -30.80 -89.41
N SER A 887 24.59 -30.20 -88.35
CA SER A 887 24.88 -30.85 -87.06
C SER A 887 24.74 -29.82 -85.91
N GLN A 888 24.33 -30.11 -84.68
CA GLN A 888 23.88 -31.32 -83.96
C GLN A 888 24.93 -32.25 -83.31
N ARG A 889 25.01 -32.14 -81.96
CA ARG A 889 25.19 -33.17 -80.89
C ARG A 889 26.41 -34.12 -80.80
N HIS A 890 26.76 -34.34 -79.52
CA HIS A 890 27.17 -35.60 -78.84
C HIS A 890 28.66 -36.03 -78.69
N ASN A 891 28.97 -36.31 -77.40
CA ASN A 891 29.63 -37.48 -76.80
C ASN A 891 30.84 -38.18 -77.48
N GLY A 892 31.95 -38.24 -76.73
CA GLY A 892 32.33 -39.52 -76.08
C GLY A 892 33.67 -40.19 -76.42
N LEU A 893 34.41 -40.58 -75.37
CA LEU A 893 35.41 -41.67 -75.28
C LEU A 893 36.76 -41.56 -76.07
N LEU A 894 37.80 -41.12 -75.35
CA LEU A 894 39.00 -41.90 -74.89
C LEU A 894 39.65 -42.97 -75.81
N PRO A 895 40.98 -43.29 -75.67
CA PRO A 895 42.08 -42.59 -74.98
C PRO A 895 43.48 -42.64 -75.68
N VAL A 896 44.53 -42.19 -74.96
CA VAL A 896 46.00 -42.40 -75.16
C VAL A 896 46.70 -41.49 -76.20
N GLY A 897 47.78 -40.78 -75.79
CA GLY A 897 48.56 -39.92 -76.72
C GLY A 897 49.69 -39.01 -76.19
N ARG A 898 50.20 -39.23 -74.96
CA ARG A 898 51.45 -38.71 -74.33
C ARG A 898 52.27 -37.54 -74.97
N ASN A 899 52.62 -36.55 -74.12
CA ASN A 899 53.73 -35.55 -74.19
C ASN A 899 53.59 -34.23 -75.01
N GLY A 900 53.56 -33.11 -74.28
CA GLY A 900 54.65 -32.10 -74.32
C GLY A 900 54.42 -30.75 -75.05
N GLY A 901 54.97 -29.65 -74.49
CA GLY A 901 55.22 -28.40 -75.26
C GLY A 901 54.72 -27.08 -74.64
N ILE A 902 55.44 -26.54 -73.66
CA ILE A 902 55.31 -25.18 -73.09
C ILE A 902 55.60 -24.08 -74.14
N ALA A 903 54.85 -22.94 -74.17
CA ALA A 903 55.42 -21.57 -74.24
C ALA A 903 54.39 -20.38 -74.29
N ASN A 904 54.40 -19.58 -73.21
CA ASN A 904 54.30 -18.10 -73.08
C ASN A 904 53.78 -17.16 -74.20
N GLY A 905 52.84 -16.28 -73.81
CA GLY A 905 52.93 -14.80 -74.01
C GLY A 905 52.53 -14.19 -75.37
N GLU A 906 52.45 -12.86 -75.54
CA GLU A 906 52.28 -11.72 -74.59
C GLU A 906 52.00 -10.40 -75.39
N LEU A 907 51.44 -9.34 -74.75
CA LEU A 907 51.41 -7.92 -75.23
C LEU A 907 50.56 -7.64 -76.50
N ARG A 908 50.09 -6.42 -76.89
CA ARG A 908 49.89 -5.04 -76.33
C ARG A 908 48.83 -4.35 -77.25
N ASN A 909 48.24 -3.16 -77.07
CA ASN A 909 48.36 -1.91 -76.26
C ASN A 909 46.91 -1.40 -75.97
N GLY A 910 46.56 -0.21 -75.44
CA GLY A 910 47.25 1.00 -74.91
C GLY A 910 46.50 2.29 -75.36
N GLY A 911 46.30 3.36 -74.58
CA GLY A 911 46.63 3.64 -73.16
C GLY A 911 46.32 5.11 -72.76
N SER A 912 46.81 5.54 -71.58
CA SER A 912 46.76 6.93 -71.01
C SER A 912 45.40 7.42 -70.47
N GLY A 913 45.25 8.09 -69.32
CA GLY A 913 46.17 8.57 -68.25
C GLY A 913 45.41 9.56 -67.32
N THR A 914 45.78 9.94 -66.09
CA THR A 914 46.94 9.68 -65.18
C THR A 914 46.38 9.47 -63.73
N GLY A 915 46.90 9.86 -62.54
CA GLY A 915 48.09 10.56 -62.01
C GLY A 915 47.72 11.47 -60.80
N HIS A 916 48.55 11.74 -59.76
CA HIS A 916 49.84 11.18 -59.32
C HIS A 916 50.04 11.40 -57.76
N PRO A 917 51.21 11.40 -57.06
CA PRO A 917 51.30 10.80 -55.70
C PRO A 917 51.90 11.68 -54.56
N LYS A 918 52.08 11.10 -53.36
CA LYS A 918 53.08 11.50 -52.34
C LYS A 918 53.94 10.30 -51.90
N TYR A 919 55.19 10.53 -51.49
CA TYR A 919 56.21 9.52 -51.18
C TYR A 919 56.76 9.66 -49.74
N GLY A 920 57.29 8.56 -49.18
CA GLY A 920 58.09 8.50 -47.94
C GLY A 920 59.24 7.50 -48.09
N VAL A 921 60.37 7.72 -47.39
CA VAL A 921 61.68 7.11 -47.72
C VAL A 921 62.09 5.94 -46.80
N THR A 922 62.94 5.06 -47.33
CA THR A 922 63.44 3.78 -46.78
C THR A 922 64.43 3.90 -45.61
N ARG A 923 64.60 2.80 -44.83
CA ARG A 923 65.91 2.11 -44.67
C ARG A 923 65.83 0.71 -44.03
N LEU A 924 66.94 -0.04 -44.13
CA LEU A 924 67.12 -1.43 -43.67
C LEU A 924 67.86 -1.50 -42.31
N GLY A 925 67.78 -2.63 -41.57
CA GLY A 925 68.65 -2.86 -40.40
C GLY A 925 68.49 -4.21 -39.67
N ARG A 926 69.28 -5.22 -40.04
CA ARG A 926 69.33 -6.59 -39.45
C ARG A 926 69.60 -6.69 -37.92
N ARG A 927 68.79 -7.53 -37.25
CA ARG A 927 69.19 -8.74 -36.47
C ARG A 927 70.15 -8.59 -35.24
N ILE A 928 69.65 -8.88 -34.02
CA ILE A 928 70.10 -9.97 -33.09
C ILE A 928 69.35 -9.92 -31.73
N LYS A 929 69.10 -11.11 -31.16
CA LYS A 929 68.63 -11.47 -29.79
C LYS A 929 68.35 -10.34 -28.77
N ALA A 930 67.13 -10.36 -28.21
CA ALA A 930 66.87 -11.19 -27.03
C ALA A 930 65.69 -12.12 -27.34
#